data_AF-A0A8D0GE74-F1
#
_entry.id   AF-A0A8D0GE74-F1
#
_cell.length_a   1.000
_cell.length_b   1.000
_cell.length_c   1.000
_cell.angle_alpha   90.00
_cell.angle_beta   90.00
_cell.angle_gamma   90.00
#
_symmetry.space_group_name_H-M   'P 1'
#
loop_
_entity.id
_entity.type
_entity.pdbx_description
1 polymer ?
#
loop_
_entity_poly.entity_id
_entity_poly.type
_entity_poly.pdbx_seq_one_letter_code
_entity_poly.pdbx_strand_id
1 'polypeptide(L)'
;MNSLGGLWQVTVLPQFPPSDGCKAELDMDCKEEEEDGCSDYGSRDKPGTILGRLVPDGNALFPDTFQTNHFLFYERFKAYQDYMLADCKASEVKEFTAEYLEKILEPSGWQAIWRTNVFEVLVEVEDVEYLTLKAVVQLSKPFLCEPRISNFTLECMRELLEAKEHRLPLQELWVVFDDSGEFDQTALAVEHVRFFYQHIWRSWDEDDDDDDFDYFVRCVEPRLRLYYDILEDRVPSALVADYYDLLAQCEDLYKKFLDLRNSIPNSDSDSEAENVSMVEGLKLYDKIEHVKQKLKLIENTLLRYVFGYQKHTGLQAKGARPSGAKITHVVSNTMMSSLLHSLLRDKLYPEPYNEELQIQFHSDPLMAVNACYEGDTVIICPGHYVVDGTFCIADSVELEGYGLPDDIVIEKRGKGDSFVDCTGASVRISSLKLVQHDAVEGILRKTTLENCVLQCETTGVTVRTSAELFMKNSDLYGAKGAGVEIYPGSTCTLIGSGIHHCKEGILIKDFLDEYYDNPTITMVNNVIHNNEGYGVVLVKPTVSPDVKPVAAEISAGTFFSSFSILYAVLFAGCGVWNLQQIYQCIFTELGPGERADVSELTEGNYAIANELAATSIKKSQMQKKRLSDLGITEADDNLMSQEMFVSIVGNQFKRNGKGSFGTFLF
;
A
#
# COMPACT_ATOMS: atom_id res chain seq x y z
N MET A 1 -4.18 36.70 59.01
CA MET A 1 -5.64 36.92 59.13
C MET A 1 -6.20 37.04 57.71
N ASN A 2 -7.13 36.24 57.20
CA ASN A 2 -7.78 34.97 57.58
C ASN A 2 -8.00 34.24 56.22
N SER A 3 -7.46 33.06 55.95
CA SER A 3 -8.01 31.72 56.25
C SER A 3 -9.43 31.45 55.72
N LEU A 4 -9.56 30.34 54.98
CA LEU A 4 -10.74 29.58 54.49
C LEU A 4 -10.74 29.50 52.94
N GLY A 5 -10.78 28.33 52.28
CA GLY A 5 -10.85 26.95 52.76
C GLY A 5 -12.15 26.25 52.35
N GLY A 6 -12.13 25.54 51.23
CA GLY A 6 -13.19 24.64 50.74
C GLY A 6 -12.59 23.65 49.74
N LEU A 7 -12.21 22.45 50.20
CA LEU A 7 -13.00 21.22 50.05
C LEU A 7 -13.32 20.86 48.59
N TRP A 8 -12.46 20.01 48.01
CA TRP A 8 -12.83 19.13 46.91
C TRP A 8 -13.53 17.90 47.50
N GLN A 9 -14.76 17.64 47.07
CA GLN A 9 -15.56 16.52 47.59
C GLN A 9 -15.54 15.36 46.59
N VAL A 10 -14.74 14.33 46.90
CA VAL A 10 -14.74 13.07 46.16
C VAL A 10 -16.10 12.39 46.34
N THR A 11 -16.82 12.16 45.24
CA THR A 11 -18.09 11.42 45.26
C THR A 11 -17.86 10.00 44.77
N VAL A 12 -18.25 9.04 45.60
CA VAL A 12 -17.95 7.61 45.45
C VAL A 12 -18.99 6.93 44.56
N LEU A 13 -18.53 6.13 43.58
CA LEU A 13 -19.40 5.23 42.81
C LEU A 13 -19.85 4.04 43.69
N PRO A 14 -21.14 3.66 43.68
CA PRO A 14 -21.63 2.55 44.50
C PRO A 14 -21.26 1.18 43.88
N GLN A 15 -20.60 0.34 44.68
CA GLN A 15 -20.49 -1.12 44.43
C GLN A 15 -21.69 -1.85 45.06
N PHE A 16 -22.12 -2.97 44.46
CA PHE A 16 -22.65 -4.22 45.07
C PHE A 16 -23.27 -5.10 43.95
N PRO A 17 -23.41 -6.42 44.12
CA PRO A 17 -22.54 -7.43 44.75
C PRO A 17 -22.18 -8.59 43.77
N PRO A 18 -21.32 -9.56 44.13
CA PRO A 18 -21.05 -10.75 43.30
C PRO A 18 -22.03 -11.89 43.56
N SER A 19 -22.26 -12.75 42.55
CA SER A 19 -22.91 -14.06 42.73
C SER A 19 -22.32 -15.12 41.80
N ASP A 20 -21.78 -16.15 42.45
CA ASP A 20 -21.25 -17.45 42.01
C ASP A 20 -21.59 -17.97 40.60
N GLY A 21 -20.58 -18.60 39.98
CA GLY A 21 -20.72 -19.25 38.68
C GLY A 21 -21.19 -20.70 38.75
N CYS A 22 -21.47 -21.27 37.57
CA CYS A 22 -21.51 -22.71 37.35
C CYS A 22 -20.81 -23.05 36.03
N LYS A 23 -19.95 -24.08 36.07
CA LYS A 23 -19.29 -24.64 34.89
C LYS A 23 -20.26 -25.52 34.10
N ALA A 24 -20.08 -25.57 32.78
CA ALA A 24 -20.44 -26.73 31.97
C ALA A 24 -19.47 -26.84 30.78
N GLU A 25 -18.59 -27.84 30.84
CA GLU A 25 -17.86 -28.36 29.67
C GLU A 25 -18.80 -29.32 28.93
N LEU A 26 -18.92 -29.21 27.60
CA LEU A 26 -19.42 -30.28 26.74
C LEU A 26 -18.73 -30.22 25.38
N ASP A 27 -17.81 -31.15 25.15
CA ASP A 27 -17.41 -31.58 23.81
C ASP A 27 -18.56 -32.33 23.12
N MET A 28 -18.74 -32.16 21.81
CA MET A 28 -19.02 -33.28 20.89
C MET A 28 -19.01 -32.90 19.40
N ASP A 29 -18.15 -33.60 18.67
CA ASP A 29 -18.37 -34.23 17.37
C ASP A 29 -19.11 -33.47 16.25
N CYS A 30 -18.31 -33.02 15.28
CA CYS A 30 -18.76 -32.87 13.90
C CYS A 30 -19.23 -34.22 13.32
N LYS A 31 -20.37 -34.22 12.63
CA LYS A 31 -20.71 -35.24 11.63
C LYS A 31 -21.15 -34.60 10.34
N GLU A 32 -20.48 -35.00 9.27
CA GLU A 32 -20.86 -34.74 7.89
C GLU A 32 -22.04 -35.66 7.54
N GLU A 33 -23.08 -35.12 6.91
CA GLU A 33 -23.98 -35.89 6.05
C GLU A 33 -24.09 -35.14 4.71
N GLU A 34 -23.56 -35.76 3.65
CA GLU A 34 -23.77 -35.36 2.26
C GLU A 34 -25.15 -35.85 1.82
N GLU A 35 -26.04 -34.97 1.34
CA GLU A 35 -27.16 -35.37 0.48
C GLU A 35 -27.15 -34.55 -0.82
N ASP A 36 -26.88 -35.26 -1.92
CA ASP A 36 -27.02 -34.82 -3.30
C ASP A 36 -28.52 -34.77 -3.69
N GLY A 37 -28.97 -33.64 -4.26
CA GLY A 37 -30.39 -33.38 -4.45
C GLY A 37 -30.68 -32.17 -5.35
N CYS A 38 -30.68 -32.39 -6.66
CA CYS A 38 -30.94 -31.35 -7.66
C CYS A 38 -32.42 -30.85 -7.65
N SER A 39 -32.59 -29.56 -7.96
CA SER A 39 -33.83 -28.84 -8.29
C SER A 39 -34.90 -28.62 -7.20
N ASP A 40 -35.09 -27.35 -6.80
CA ASP A 40 -36.37 -26.67 -7.03
C ASP A 40 -36.16 -25.13 -7.19
N TYR A 41 -37.10 -24.46 -7.85
CA TYR A 41 -37.08 -23.01 -8.11
C TYR A 41 -37.62 -22.21 -6.91
N GLY A 42 -36.83 -21.24 -6.45
CA GLY A 42 -37.32 -20.07 -5.72
C GLY A 42 -37.48 -20.20 -4.19
N SER A 43 -36.43 -19.81 -3.46
CA SER A 43 -36.59 -19.19 -2.14
C SER A 43 -35.96 -17.79 -2.15
N ARG A 44 -36.69 -16.81 -1.60
CA ARG A 44 -36.19 -15.45 -1.36
C ARG A 44 -35.40 -15.43 -0.05
N ASP A 45 -34.09 -15.67 -0.14
CA ASP A 45 -33.15 -15.37 0.96
C ASP A 45 -31.85 -14.81 0.37
N LYS A 46 -31.83 -13.50 0.09
CA LYS A 46 -30.59 -12.75 -0.10
C LYS A 46 -30.23 -12.07 1.23
N PRO A 47 -29.01 -12.20 1.76
CA PRO A 47 -28.47 -11.21 2.68
C PRO A 47 -28.11 -9.97 1.85
N GLY A 48 -29.11 -9.14 1.55
CA GLY A 48 -28.86 -7.82 0.99
C GLY A 48 -28.15 -6.96 2.02
N THR A 49 -27.11 -6.23 1.61
CA THR A 49 -26.44 -5.24 2.45
C THR A 49 -27.44 -4.11 2.74
N ILE A 50 -28.17 -4.20 3.86
CA ILE A 50 -29.11 -3.16 4.28
C ILE A 50 -28.31 -1.88 4.50
N LEU A 51 -28.56 -0.89 3.65
CA LEU A 51 -27.83 0.36 3.68
C LEU A 51 -28.25 1.18 4.91
N GLY A 52 -27.28 1.76 5.61
CA GLY A 52 -27.55 2.59 6.79
C GLY A 52 -28.36 3.84 6.44
N ARG A 53 -29.13 4.35 7.40
CA ARG A 53 -29.83 5.63 7.28
C ARG A 53 -28.89 6.79 7.61
N LEU A 54 -28.69 7.72 6.68
CA LEU A 54 -27.94 8.96 6.88
C LEU A 54 -28.91 10.13 7.09
N VAL A 55 -28.90 10.67 8.31
CA VAL A 55 -29.70 11.84 8.69
C VAL A 55 -28.99 13.12 8.22
N PRO A 56 -29.68 14.09 7.58
CA PRO A 56 -29.07 15.36 7.19
C PRO A 56 -28.56 16.17 8.40
N ASP A 57 -27.30 16.61 8.36
CA ASP A 57 -26.71 17.42 9.42
C ASP A 57 -27.44 18.78 9.56
N GLY A 58 -28.20 18.92 10.65
CA GLY A 58 -28.79 20.20 11.09
C GLY A 58 -30.17 20.55 10.54
N ASN A 59 -30.71 19.85 9.54
CA ASN A 59 -31.96 20.25 8.87
C ASN A 59 -33.08 19.21 8.89
N ALA A 60 -34.05 19.41 9.78
CA ALA A 60 -35.23 18.56 9.99
C ALA A 60 -36.33 18.70 8.91
N LEU A 61 -36.00 19.14 7.68
CA LEU A 61 -36.94 19.37 6.59
C LEU A 61 -36.74 18.47 5.37
N PHE A 62 -35.53 17.94 5.16
CA PHE A 62 -35.25 17.01 4.06
C PHE A 62 -35.43 15.55 4.52
N PRO A 63 -35.86 14.65 3.63
CA PRO A 63 -35.83 13.22 3.90
C PRO A 63 -34.40 12.74 4.17
N ASP A 64 -34.28 11.63 4.91
CA ASP A 64 -33.00 10.94 5.06
C ASP A 64 -32.54 10.34 3.72
N THR A 65 -31.24 10.10 3.60
CA THR A 65 -30.64 9.43 2.43
C THR A 65 -29.91 8.16 2.86
N PHE A 66 -29.58 7.29 1.92
CA PHE A 66 -28.73 6.14 2.22
C PHE A 66 -27.30 6.54 2.60
N GLN A 67 -26.73 5.84 3.58
CA GLN A 67 -25.35 6.01 4.06
C GLN A 67 -24.38 5.27 3.14
N THR A 68 -23.88 5.96 2.12
CA THR A 68 -23.04 5.37 1.07
C THR A 68 -21.54 5.61 1.24
N ASN A 69 -21.14 6.32 2.30
CA ASN A 69 -19.75 6.78 2.49
C ASN A 69 -18.80 5.71 3.10
N HIS A 70 -19.29 4.54 3.47
CA HIS A 70 -18.56 3.55 4.28
C HIS A 70 -18.28 2.21 3.58
N PHE A 71 -18.47 2.11 2.26
CA PHE A 71 -18.11 0.90 1.53
C PHE A 71 -16.62 0.60 1.64
N LEU A 72 -16.30 -0.69 1.78
CA LEU A 72 -14.94 -1.20 1.81
C LEU A 72 -14.42 -1.45 0.39
N PHE A 73 -13.09 -1.56 0.25
CA PHE A 73 -12.42 -1.90 -1.01
C PHE A 73 -13.06 -3.10 -1.70
N TYR A 74 -13.24 -4.21 -0.98
CA TYR A 74 -13.75 -5.46 -1.56
C TYR A 74 -15.19 -5.36 -2.08
N GLU A 75 -16.04 -4.54 -1.44
CA GLU A 75 -17.43 -4.35 -1.87
C GLU A 75 -17.50 -3.61 -3.21
N ARG A 76 -16.73 -2.52 -3.36
CA ARG A 76 -16.63 -1.80 -4.64
C ARG A 76 -15.88 -2.60 -5.70
N PHE A 77 -14.81 -3.30 -5.32
CA PHE A 77 -14.04 -4.15 -6.23
C PHE A 77 -14.94 -5.21 -6.86
N LYS A 78 -15.71 -5.94 -6.03
CA LYS A 78 -16.68 -6.93 -6.50
C LYS A 78 -17.82 -6.31 -7.32
N ALA A 79 -18.34 -5.15 -6.89
CA ALA A 79 -19.38 -4.43 -7.65
C ALA A 79 -18.95 -4.12 -9.08
N TYR A 80 -17.72 -3.64 -9.25
CA TYR A 80 -17.17 -3.28 -10.55
C TYR A 80 -16.75 -4.51 -11.38
N GLN A 81 -16.06 -5.48 -10.78
CA GLN A 81 -15.61 -6.69 -11.49
C GLN A 81 -16.77 -7.61 -11.89
N ASP A 82 -17.62 -8.03 -10.93
CA ASP A 82 -18.57 -9.13 -11.18
C ASP A 82 -19.87 -8.67 -11.88
N TYR A 83 -20.20 -7.37 -11.82
CA TYR A 83 -21.54 -6.88 -12.16
C TYR A 83 -21.58 -5.67 -13.09
N MET A 84 -20.76 -4.63 -12.87
CA MET A 84 -20.87 -3.37 -13.61
C MET A 84 -20.00 -3.32 -14.88
N LEU A 85 -18.80 -3.92 -14.88
CA LEU A 85 -17.84 -3.79 -15.99
C LEU A 85 -17.41 -5.14 -16.57
N ALA A 86 -17.24 -6.19 -15.75
CA ALA A 86 -16.71 -7.48 -16.21
C ALA A 86 -15.38 -7.29 -16.99
N ASP A 87 -15.25 -7.94 -18.13
CA ASP A 87 -14.09 -7.94 -19.04
C ASP A 87 -14.19 -6.85 -20.15
N CYS A 88 -14.96 -5.77 -19.93
CA CYS A 88 -15.20 -4.74 -20.94
C CYS A 88 -13.95 -3.93 -21.35
N LYS A 89 -13.96 -3.46 -22.60
CA LYS A 89 -13.02 -2.47 -23.14
C LYS A 89 -13.35 -1.05 -22.67
N ALA A 90 -12.44 -0.10 -22.86
CA ALA A 90 -12.63 1.29 -22.43
C ALA A 90 -13.79 1.97 -23.17
N SER A 91 -13.95 1.67 -24.46
CA SER A 91 -15.07 2.14 -25.30
C SER A 91 -16.43 1.57 -24.88
N GLU A 92 -16.46 0.35 -24.34
CA GLU A 92 -17.67 -0.40 -23.97
C GLU A 92 -18.23 -0.03 -22.58
N VAL A 93 -17.45 0.68 -21.74
CA VAL A 93 -17.82 1.02 -20.35
C VAL A 93 -19.21 1.66 -20.22
N LYS A 94 -19.61 2.53 -21.17
CA LYS A 94 -20.93 3.18 -21.15
C LYS A 94 -22.08 2.19 -21.39
N GLU A 95 -21.87 1.22 -22.29
CA GLU A 95 -22.86 0.20 -22.63
C GLU A 95 -23.01 -0.81 -21.48
N PHE A 96 -21.91 -1.30 -20.93
CA PHE A 96 -21.90 -2.19 -19.76
C PHE A 96 -22.51 -1.52 -18.52
N THR A 97 -22.20 -0.24 -18.26
CA THR A 97 -22.82 0.51 -17.16
C THR A 97 -24.33 0.66 -17.38
N ALA A 98 -24.78 0.90 -18.62
CA ALA A 98 -26.20 0.99 -18.93
C ALA A 98 -26.92 -0.35 -18.72
N GLU A 99 -26.33 -1.47 -19.19
CA GLU A 99 -26.84 -2.82 -18.95
C GLU A 99 -26.92 -3.19 -17.46
N TYR A 100 -25.93 -2.80 -16.67
CA TYR A 100 -25.91 -2.99 -15.21
C TYR A 100 -27.07 -2.24 -14.54
N LEU A 101 -27.30 -0.99 -14.94
CA LEU A 101 -28.39 -0.19 -14.41
C LEU A 101 -29.76 -0.74 -14.82
N GLU A 102 -29.97 -1.13 -16.08
CA GLU A 102 -31.23 -1.71 -16.56
C GLU A 102 -31.64 -2.98 -15.79
N LYS A 103 -30.66 -3.72 -15.23
CA LYS A 103 -30.90 -4.96 -14.46
C LYS A 103 -31.19 -4.74 -12.97
N ILE A 104 -30.87 -3.57 -12.41
CA ILE A 104 -30.82 -3.36 -10.93
C ILE A 104 -31.54 -2.08 -10.47
N LEU A 105 -31.56 -1.04 -11.29
CA LEU A 105 -32.15 0.25 -10.95
C LEU A 105 -33.64 0.28 -11.32
N GLU A 106 -34.48 0.71 -10.38
CA GLU A 106 -35.91 0.88 -10.64
C GLU A 106 -36.13 2.08 -11.59
N PRO A 107 -36.85 1.94 -12.71
CA PRO A 107 -36.90 2.96 -13.75
C PRO A 107 -37.64 4.24 -13.32
N SER A 108 -38.51 4.17 -12.31
CA SER A 108 -39.37 5.29 -11.89
C SER A 108 -39.87 5.12 -10.45
N GLY A 109 -40.46 6.16 -9.88
CA GLY A 109 -41.22 6.10 -8.63
C GLY A 109 -40.41 6.32 -7.35
N TRP A 110 -39.08 6.42 -7.45
CA TRP A 110 -38.22 6.80 -6.33
C TRP A 110 -38.01 8.32 -6.26
N GLN A 111 -37.76 8.81 -5.04
CA GLN A 111 -37.40 10.20 -4.79
C GLN A 111 -35.89 10.34 -4.57
N ALA A 112 -35.35 11.49 -4.94
CA ALA A 112 -33.95 11.81 -4.75
C ALA A 112 -33.73 13.28 -4.38
N ILE A 113 -32.70 13.53 -3.57
CA ILE A 113 -32.16 14.86 -3.37
C ILE A 113 -31.20 15.15 -4.53
N TRP A 114 -31.58 16.08 -5.40
CA TRP A 114 -30.66 16.70 -6.34
C TRP A 114 -29.78 17.68 -5.59
N ARG A 115 -28.50 17.36 -5.44
CA ARG A 115 -27.52 18.17 -4.70
C ARG A 115 -26.47 18.72 -5.64
N THR A 116 -26.23 20.02 -5.51
CA THR A 116 -25.17 20.75 -6.20
C THR A 116 -24.33 21.55 -5.19
N ASN A 117 -23.26 22.19 -5.66
CA ASN A 117 -22.47 23.11 -4.82
C ASN A 117 -23.26 24.35 -4.34
N VAL A 118 -24.48 24.58 -4.85
CA VAL A 118 -25.23 25.83 -4.67
C VAL A 118 -26.58 25.62 -3.97
N PHE A 119 -27.18 24.42 -4.09
CA PHE A 119 -28.48 24.09 -3.51
C PHE A 119 -28.69 22.57 -3.37
N GLU A 120 -29.70 22.19 -2.58
CA GLU A 120 -30.29 20.85 -2.55
C GLU A 120 -31.80 20.96 -2.84
N VAL A 121 -32.35 20.08 -3.69
CA VAL A 121 -33.78 20.09 -4.10
C VAL A 121 -34.31 18.66 -4.12
N LEU A 122 -35.49 18.43 -3.55
CA LEU A 122 -36.15 17.13 -3.63
C LEU A 122 -36.86 16.96 -4.99
N VAL A 123 -36.47 15.93 -5.73
CA VAL A 123 -37.06 15.54 -7.02
C VAL A 123 -37.63 14.13 -6.98
N GLU A 124 -38.56 13.85 -7.89
CA GLU A 124 -39.18 12.55 -8.12
C GLU A 124 -38.77 12.07 -9.52
N VAL A 125 -38.36 10.79 -9.65
CA VAL A 125 -37.86 10.23 -10.90
C VAL A 125 -38.98 9.54 -11.66
N GLU A 126 -39.21 9.97 -12.91
CA GLU A 126 -40.25 9.43 -13.78
C GLU A 126 -39.72 8.38 -14.78
N ASP A 127 -38.46 8.49 -15.19
CA ASP A 127 -37.80 7.57 -16.14
C ASP A 127 -36.27 7.68 -16.01
N VAL A 128 -35.51 6.71 -16.54
CA VAL A 128 -34.04 6.74 -16.58
C VAL A 128 -33.48 6.37 -17.96
N GLU A 129 -32.74 7.31 -18.54
CA GLU A 129 -31.97 7.11 -19.77
C GLU A 129 -30.61 6.45 -19.45
N TYR A 130 -30.57 5.12 -19.45
CA TYR A 130 -29.38 4.35 -19.07
C TYR A 130 -28.12 4.70 -19.88
N LEU A 131 -28.22 4.80 -21.22
CA LEU A 131 -27.07 5.12 -22.09
C LEU A 131 -26.50 6.53 -21.89
N THR A 132 -27.32 7.50 -21.45
CA THR A 132 -26.87 8.87 -21.17
C THR A 132 -26.54 9.10 -19.70
N LEU A 133 -26.83 8.10 -18.84
CA LEU A 133 -26.72 8.14 -17.38
C LEU A 133 -27.51 9.31 -16.77
N LYS A 134 -28.71 9.57 -17.28
CA LYS A 134 -29.60 10.67 -16.83
C LYS A 134 -30.95 10.16 -16.38
N ALA A 135 -31.44 10.67 -15.26
CA ALA A 135 -32.83 10.52 -14.85
C ALA A 135 -33.69 11.65 -15.42
N VAL A 136 -34.89 11.31 -15.87
CA VAL A 136 -35.97 12.26 -16.17
C VAL A 136 -36.71 12.53 -14.86
N VAL A 137 -36.79 13.79 -14.44
CA VAL A 137 -37.26 14.15 -13.10
C VAL A 137 -38.35 15.23 -13.10
N GLN A 138 -39.19 15.21 -12.09
CA GLN A 138 -40.07 16.32 -11.72
C GLN A 138 -39.76 16.87 -10.34
N LEU A 139 -40.17 18.12 -10.10
CA LEU A 139 -40.16 18.71 -8.75
C LEU A 139 -41.20 18.01 -7.88
N SER A 140 -40.73 17.47 -6.75
CA SER A 140 -41.56 16.79 -5.76
C SER A 140 -42.66 17.71 -5.18
N LYS A 141 -43.70 17.09 -4.62
CA LYS A 141 -44.81 17.76 -3.94
C LYS A 141 -44.91 17.19 -2.51
N PRO A 142 -44.63 17.97 -1.44
CA PRO A 142 -44.30 19.39 -1.43
C PRO A 142 -42.90 19.71 -1.98
N PHE A 143 -42.74 20.89 -2.59
CA PHE A 143 -41.45 21.38 -3.05
C PHE A 143 -40.55 21.68 -1.85
N LEU A 144 -39.40 21.01 -1.78
CA LEU A 144 -38.35 21.23 -0.79
C LEU A 144 -37.08 21.66 -1.51
N CYS A 145 -36.53 22.82 -1.12
CA CYS A 145 -35.30 23.39 -1.63
C CYS A 145 -34.53 24.06 -0.50
N GLU A 146 -33.27 23.68 -0.33
CA GLU A 146 -32.31 24.37 0.53
C GLU A 146 -31.27 25.12 -0.31
N PRO A 147 -31.28 26.46 -0.29
CA PRO A 147 -30.23 27.26 -0.91
C PRO A 147 -28.98 27.36 -0.03
N ARG A 148 -27.81 26.95 -0.53
CA ARG A 148 -26.53 27.11 0.18
C ARG A 148 -25.92 28.51 0.04
N ILE A 149 -26.26 29.24 -1.04
CA ILE A 149 -25.62 30.53 -1.38
C ILE A 149 -26.65 31.65 -1.68
N SER A 150 -27.81 31.32 -2.27
CA SER A 150 -28.79 32.32 -2.72
C SER A 150 -30.21 31.74 -2.76
N ASN A 151 -31.21 32.48 -2.27
CA ASN A 151 -32.60 32.03 -2.26
C ASN A 151 -33.12 31.73 -3.68
N PHE A 152 -33.41 30.46 -3.97
CA PHE A 152 -34.07 30.03 -5.20
C PHE A 152 -35.58 29.88 -4.97
N THR A 153 -36.40 30.45 -5.85
CA THR A 153 -37.84 30.19 -5.83
C THR A 153 -38.18 28.95 -6.65
N LEU A 154 -39.40 28.44 -6.46
CA LEU A 154 -39.94 27.31 -7.22
C LEU A 154 -39.98 27.59 -8.73
N GLU A 155 -40.22 28.84 -9.13
CA GLU A 155 -40.20 29.28 -10.53
C GLU A 155 -38.79 29.18 -11.11
N CYS A 156 -37.77 29.70 -10.42
CA CYS A 156 -36.38 29.61 -10.86
C CYS A 156 -35.90 28.16 -10.99
N MET A 157 -36.34 27.27 -10.10
CA MET A 157 -36.01 25.84 -10.18
C MET A 157 -36.72 25.13 -11.33
N ARG A 158 -37.95 25.55 -11.68
CA ARG A 158 -38.64 25.07 -12.88
C ARG A 158 -37.96 25.55 -14.15
N GLU A 159 -37.62 26.83 -14.25
CA GLU A 159 -36.87 27.38 -15.40
C GLU A 159 -35.52 26.68 -15.59
N LEU A 160 -34.83 26.34 -14.48
CA LEU A 160 -33.57 25.58 -14.52
C LEU A 160 -33.76 24.13 -14.99
N LEU A 161 -34.82 23.45 -14.56
CA LEU A 161 -35.17 22.11 -15.03
C LEU A 161 -35.61 22.12 -16.50
N GLU A 162 -36.41 23.10 -16.92
CA GLU A 162 -36.79 23.31 -18.33
C GLU A 162 -35.53 23.53 -19.19
N ALA A 163 -34.55 24.32 -18.72
CA ALA A 163 -33.27 24.52 -19.40
C ALA A 163 -32.36 23.27 -19.42
N LYS A 164 -32.51 22.36 -18.44
CA LYS A 164 -31.89 21.02 -18.44
C LYS A 164 -32.76 19.94 -19.13
N GLU A 165 -33.84 20.32 -19.82
CA GLU A 165 -34.82 19.39 -20.45
C GLU A 165 -35.40 18.33 -19.49
N HIS A 166 -35.52 18.66 -18.20
CA HIS A 166 -35.90 17.74 -17.10
C HIS A 166 -34.96 16.54 -16.90
N ARG A 167 -33.76 16.56 -17.51
CA ARG A 167 -32.77 15.48 -17.46
C ARG A 167 -31.62 15.82 -16.52
N LEU A 168 -31.47 15.07 -15.42
CA LEU A 168 -30.39 15.24 -14.45
C LEU A 168 -29.42 14.05 -14.50
N PRO A 169 -28.09 14.26 -14.47
CA PRO A 169 -27.13 13.17 -14.36
C PRO A 169 -27.33 12.37 -13.07
N LEU A 170 -27.26 11.04 -13.13
CA LEU A 170 -27.42 10.17 -11.95
C LEU A 170 -26.39 10.49 -10.85
N GLN A 171 -25.20 10.98 -11.21
CA GLN A 171 -24.15 11.38 -10.28
C GLN A 171 -24.57 12.59 -9.39
N GLU A 172 -25.53 13.42 -9.82
CA GLU A 172 -26.06 14.56 -9.07
C GLU A 172 -27.22 14.17 -8.10
N LEU A 173 -27.62 12.89 -8.04
CA LEU A 173 -28.79 12.42 -7.30
C LEU A 173 -28.45 11.54 -6.09
N TRP A 174 -29.05 11.85 -4.93
CA TRP A 174 -28.99 11.03 -3.72
C TRP A 174 -30.37 10.44 -3.43
N VAL A 175 -30.51 9.13 -3.60
CA VAL A 175 -31.79 8.42 -3.37
C VAL A 175 -32.24 8.62 -1.92
N VAL A 176 -33.52 8.96 -1.75
CA VAL A 176 -34.18 9.10 -0.46
C VAL A 176 -34.31 7.73 0.19
N PHE A 177 -33.99 7.66 1.49
CA PHE A 177 -34.13 6.45 2.29
C PHE A 177 -35.62 6.09 2.48
N ASP A 178 -35.95 4.82 2.30
CA ASP A 178 -37.28 4.27 2.56
C ASP A 178 -37.17 3.06 3.51
N ASP A 179 -37.97 3.05 4.57
CA ASP A 179 -38.05 1.94 5.54
C ASP A 179 -38.57 0.63 4.90
N SER A 180 -39.10 0.67 3.67
CA SER A 180 -39.54 -0.51 2.91
C SER A 180 -38.39 -1.41 2.42
N GLY A 181 -37.19 -0.84 2.22
CA GLY A 181 -36.06 -1.49 1.56
C GLY A 181 -36.21 -1.68 0.04
N GLU A 182 -37.28 -1.15 -0.59
CA GLU A 182 -37.56 -1.33 -2.02
C GLU A 182 -36.49 -0.68 -2.91
N PHE A 183 -35.96 0.48 -2.49
CA PHE A 183 -34.99 1.26 -3.27
C PHE A 183 -33.52 1.06 -2.86
N ASP A 184 -33.20 0.14 -1.95
CA ASP A 184 -31.83 -0.13 -1.47
C ASP A 184 -30.85 -0.43 -2.62
N GLN A 185 -31.29 -1.25 -3.58
CA GLN A 185 -30.48 -1.61 -4.75
C GLN A 185 -30.32 -0.44 -5.74
N THR A 186 -31.35 0.38 -5.89
CA THR A 186 -31.30 1.61 -6.70
C THR A 186 -30.30 2.60 -6.10
N ALA A 187 -30.32 2.80 -4.77
CA ALA A 187 -29.37 3.64 -4.06
C ALA A 187 -27.93 3.13 -4.17
N LEU A 188 -27.72 1.82 -4.06
CA LEU A 188 -26.43 1.17 -4.22
C LEU A 188 -25.88 1.35 -5.65
N ALA A 189 -26.71 1.13 -6.67
CA ALA A 189 -26.32 1.28 -8.08
C ALA A 189 -25.96 2.74 -8.43
N VAL A 190 -26.77 3.71 -8.00
CA VAL A 190 -26.49 5.15 -8.20
C VAL A 190 -25.19 5.57 -7.50
N GLU A 191 -24.91 5.04 -6.31
CA GLU A 191 -23.62 5.27 -5.63
C GLU A 191 -22.44 4.67 -6.39
N HIS A 192 -22.55 3.42 -6.86
CA HIS A 192 -21.46 2.77 -7.61
C HIS A 192 -21.10 3.57 -8.87
N VAL A 193 -22.11 4.04 -9.61
CA VAL A 193 -21.94 4.92 -10.78
C VAL A 193 -21.36 6.28 -10.38
N ARG A 194 -21.89 6.96 -9.35
CA ARG A 194 -21.35 8.24 -8.85
C ARG A 194 -19.87 8.14 -8.53
N PHE A 195 -19.49 7.18 -7.68
CA PHE A 195 -18.10 6.99 -7.27
C PHE A 195 -17.19 6.67 -8.45
N PHE A 196 -17.64 5.80 -9.36
CA PHE A 196 -16.86 5.41 -10.53
C PHE A 196 -16.52 6.63 -11.39
N TYR A 197 -17.53 7.44 -11.75
CA TYR A 197 -17.31 8.64 -12.56
C TYR A 197 -16.61 9.79 -11.82
N GLN A 198 -16.68 9.82 -10.49
CA GLN A 198 -16.04 10.86 -9.67
C GLN A 198 -14.56 10.57 -9.33
N HIS A 199 -14.20 9.29 -9.17
CA HIS A 199 -12.88 8.90 -8.64
C HIS A 199 -12.07 8.00 -9.57
N ILE A 200 -12.71 7.18 -10.41
CA ILE A 200 -12.03 6.16 -11.22
C ILE A 200 -11.91 6.56 -12.70
N TRP A 201 -13.03 6.90 -13.34
CA TRP A 201 -13.08 7.27 -14.75
C TRP A 201 -12.25 8.54 -15.02
N ARG A 202 -11.65 8.62 -16.21
CA ARG A 202 -10.98 9.84 -16.71
C ARG A 202 -11.49 10.17 -18.10
N SER A 203 -11.55 11.45 -18.44
CA SER A 203 -12.09 11.90 -19.73
C SER A 203 -11.30 11.41 -20.95
N TRP A 204 -10.01 11.08 -20.76
CA TRP A 204 -9.13 10.55 -21.80
C TRP A 204 -9.10 9.01 -21.87
N ASP A 205 -9.84 8.29 -21.01
CA ASP A 205 -9.91 6.83 -21.09
C ASP A 205 -10.72 6.37 -22.33
N GLU A 206 -11.70 7.18 -22.77
CA GLU A 206 -12.53 6.91 -23.97
C GLU A 206 -11.76 7.04 -25.31
N ASP A 207 -10.62 7.75 -25.29
CA ASP A 207 -9.76 8.03 -26.45
C ASP A 207 -8.44 7.18 -26.42
N ASP A 208 -8.30 6.14 -25.56
CA ASP A 208 -7.08 5.29 -25.55
C ASP A 208 -7.11 4.33 -26.76
N ASP A 209 -6.30 4.58 -27.79
CA ASP A 209 -6.27 3.83 -29.08
C ASP A 209 -5.96 2.32 -28.96
N ASP A 210 -5.63 1.85 -27.76
CA ASP A 210 -5.13 0.53 -27.41
C ASP A 210 -6.27 -0.37 -26.88
N ASP A 211 -7.42 -0.38 -27.54
CA ASP A 211 -8.69 -0.94 -27.02
C ASP A 211 -8.70 -2.49 -26.90
N ASP A 212 -7.54 -3.16 -26.88
CA ASP A 212 -7.37 -4.62 -26.83
C ASP A 212 -7.10 -5.17 -25.40
N PHE A 213 -7.22 -4.35 -24.36
CA PHE A 213 -7.05 -4.74 -22.96
C PHE A 213 -8.33 -4.71 -22.13
N ASP A 214 -8.35 -5.52 -21.06
CA ASP A 214 -9.34 -5.47 -19.99
C ASP A 214 -9.21 -4.13 -19.21
N TYR A 215 -10.23 -3.27 -19.33
CA TYR A 215 -10.22 -1.95 -18.69
C TYR A 215 -10.27 -2.04 -17.16
N PHE A 216 -10.92 -3.07 -16.60
CA PHE A 216 -10.98 -3.28 -15.16
C PHE A 216 -9.59 -3.52 -14.58
N VAL A 217 -8.85 -4.48 -15.13
CA VAL A 217 -7.50 -4.86 -14.66
C VAL A 217 -6.49 -3.74 -14.88
N ARG A 218 -6.52 -3.07 -16.05
CA ARG A 218 -5.52 -2.04 -16.39
C ARG A 218 -5.75 -0.68 -15.72
N CYS A 219 -7.02 -0.28 -15.50
CA CYS A 219 -7.36 1.06 -15.04
C CYS A 219 -8.15 1.06 -13.72
N VAL A 220 -9.19 0.24 -13.58
CA VAL A 220 -10.12 0.32 -12.43
C VAL A 220 -9.48 -0.20 -11.16
N GLU A 221 -8.91 -1.41 -11.15
CA GLU A 221 -8.30 -1.99 -9.96
C GLU A 221 -7.15 -1.11 -9.40
N PRO A 222 -6.16 -0.66 -10.21
CA PRO A 222 -5.08 0.19 -9.71
C PRO A 222 -5.57 1.50 -9.09
N ARG A 223 -6.51 2.18 -9.76
CA ARG A 223 -7.09 3.45 -9.26
C ARG A 223 -7.95 3.26 -8.02
N LEU A 224 -8.74 2.18 -7.97
CA LEU A 224 -9.56 1.83 -6.80
C LEU A 224 -8.67 1.50 -5.61
N ARG A 225 -7.61 0.68 -5.80
CA ARG A 225 -6.67 0.36 -4.74
C ARG A 225 -5.89 1.60 -4.29
N LEU A 226 -5.45 2.47 -5.19
CA LEU A 226 -4.82 3.74 -4.83
C LEU A 226 -5.75 4.60 -3.96
N TYR A 227 -7.05 4.71 -4.31
CA TYR A 227 -8.01 5.48 -3.53
C TYR A 227 -8.12 5.00 -2.07
N TYR A 228 -8.25 3.69 -1.85
CA TYR A 228 -8.29 3.14 -0.48
C TYR A 228 -6.92 3.19 0.22
N ASP A 229 -5.81 3.02 -0.50
CA ASP A 229 -4.47 3.23 0.06
C ASP A 229 -4.28 4.67 0.56
N ILE A 230 -4.85 5.67 -0.13
CA ILE A 230 -4.86 7.07 0.33
C ILE A 230 -5.74 7.25 1.57
N LEU A 231 -6.95 6.66 1.59
CA LEU A 231 -7.84 6.74 2.76
C LEU A 231 -7.27 6.04 4.01
N GLU A 232 -6.47 5.01 3.82
CA GLU A 232 -5.82 4.24 4.90
C GLU A 232 -4.44 4.79 5.28
N ASP A 233 -4.08 6.02 4.87
CA ASP A 233 -2.79 6.67 5.11
C ASP A 233 -1.57 5.81 4.65
N ARG A 234 -1.73 4.90 3.67
CA ARG A 234 -0.67 4.01 3.12
C ARG A 234 0.19 4.67 2.03
N VAL A 235 -0.16 5.87 1.59
CA VAL A 235 0.54 6.62 0.52
C VAL A 235 1.07 7.93 1.12
N PRO A 236 2.36 8.29 0.92
CA PRO A 236 2.93 9.51 1.47
C PRO A 236 2.16 10.75 1.03
N SER A 237 1.91 11.67 1.97
CA SER A 237 1.12 12.88 1.71
C SER A 237 1.66 13.71 0.53
N ALA A 238 2.98 13.73 0.34
CA ALA A 238 3.62 14.42 -0.78
C ALA A 238 3.43 13.70 -2.12
N LEU A 239 3.42 12.35 -2.14
CA LEU A 239 3.11 11.58 -3.35
C LEU A 239 1.61 11.69 -3.73
N VAL A 240 0.74 11.83 -2.74
CA VAL A 240 -0.69 12.13 -2.94
C VAL A 240 -0.89 13.53 -3.54
N ALA A 241 -0.15 14.54 -3.06
CA ALA A 241 -0.17 15.86 -3.66
C ALA A 241 0.32 15.84 -5.12
N ASP A 242 1.48 15.21 -5.38
CA ASP A 242 2.02 14.99 -6.73
C ASP A 242 1.00 14.29 -7.66
N TYR A 243 0.25 13.31 -7.15
CA TYR A 243 -0.79 12.60 -7.92
C TYR A 243 -1.92 13.54 -8.37
N TYR A 244 -2.50 14.32 -7.44
CA TYR A 244 -3.57 15.25 -7.77
C TYR A 244 -3.08 16.41 -8.66
N ASP A 245 -1.86 16.89 -8.46
CA ASP A 245 -1.25 17.90 -9.33
C ASP A 245 -1.03 17.35 -10.75
N LEU A 246 -0.63 16.08 -10.90
CA LEU A 246 -0.46 15.43 -12.21
C LEU A 246 -1.81 15.15 -12.89
N LEU A 247 -2.85 14.76 -12.15
CA LEU A 247 -4.21 14.61 -12.67
C LEU A 247 -4.71 15.95 -13.24
N ALA A 248 -4.68 17.00 -12.43
CA ALA A 248 -5.11 18.33 -12.83
C ALA A 248 -4.34 18.81 -14.06
N GLN A 249 -3.02 18.61 -14.12
CA GLN A 249 -2.21 18.91 -15.31
C GLN A 249 -2.64 18.10 -16.55
N CYS A 250 -3.03 16.84 -16.38
CA CYS A 250 -3.51 15.98 -17.46
C CYS A 250 -4.87 16.44 -17.98
N GLU A 251 -5.84 16.72 -17.09
CA GLU A 251 -7.14 17.32 -17.46
C GLU A 251 -6.95 18.62 -18.24
N ASP A 252 -6.06 19.50 -17.76
CA ASP A 252 -5.82 20.82 -18.35
C ASP A 252 -5.10 20.75 -19.71
N LEU A 253 -4.26 19.73 -19.94
CA LEU A 253 -3.62 19.47 -21.23
C LEU A 253 -4.58 18.82 -22.22
N TYR A 254 -5.34 17.82 -21.77
CA TYR A 254 -6.31 17.10 -22.59
C TYR A 254 -7.44 18.02 -23.05
N LYS A 255 -7.92 18.94 -22.19
CA LYS A 255 -8.87 19.98 -22.59
C LYS A 255 -8.33 20.88 -23.70
N LYS A 256 -7.06 21.36 -23.58
CA LYS A 256 -6.40 22.17 -24.63
C LYS A 256 -6.24 21.39 -25.94
N PHE A 257 -5.99 20.08 -25.85
CA PHE A 257 -5.93 19.19 -27.02
C PHE A 257 -7.31 19.05 -27.70
N LEU A 258 -8.39 18.86 -26.94
CA LEU A 258 -9.75 18.83 -27.48
C LEU A 258 -10.16 20.17 -28.10
N ASP A 259 -9.88 21.30 -27.44
CA ASP A 259 -10.15 22.63 -27.97
C ASP A 259 -9.41 22.86 -29.31
N LEU A 260 -8.14 22.42 -29.40
CA LEU A 260 -7.36 22.48 -30.63
C LEU A 260 -7.92 21.56 -31.72
N ARG A 261 -8.21 20.28 -31.40
CA ARG A 261 -8.81 19.28 -32.30
C ARG A 261 -10.13 19.79 -32.90
N ASN A 262 -10.98 20.41 -32.08
CA ASN A 262 -12.26 21.00 -32.49
C ASN A 262 -12.10 22.32 -33.28
N SER A 263 -10.95 22.99 -33.18
CA SER A 263 -10.67 24.23 -33.92
C SER A 263 -10.12 24.00 -35.33
N ILE A 264 -9.63 22.79 -35.64
CA ILE A 264 -9.18 22.40 -36.97
C ILE A 264 -10.43 22.16 -37.84
N PRO A 265 -10.69 22.96 -38.89
CA PRO A 265 -11.83 22.75 -39.76
C PRO A 265 -11.60 21.53 -40.66
N ASN A 266 -12.61 20.67 -40.83
CA ASN A 266 -12.62 19.60 -41.85
C ASN A 266 -12.73 20.19 -43.27
N SER A 267 -11.67 20.86 -43.73
CA SER A 267 -11.57 21.54 -45.01
C SER A 267 -10.43 20.89 -45.80
N ASP A 268 -10.70 20.39 -47.01
CA ASP A 268 -9.72 19.71 -47.89
C ASP A 268 -8.60 20.63 -48.46
N SER A 269 -8.18 21.65 -47.71
CA SER A 269 -7.30 22.74 -48.15
C SER A 269 -6.03 22.78 -47.32
N ASP A 270 -5.13 21.84 -47.61
CA ASP A 270 -3.77 21.69 -47.08
C ASP A 270 -3.03 23.03 -46.91
N SER A 271 -3.14 23.62 -45.72
CA SER A 271 -2.73 25.00 -45.44
C SER A 271 -1.66 25.06 -44.36
N GLU A 272 -0.71 26.00 -44.50
CA GLU A 272 0.40 26.18 -43.54
C GLU A 272 -0.10 26.40 -42.09
N ALA A 273 -1.27 27.03 -41.90
CA ALA A 273 -1.86 27.25 -40.59
C ALA A 273 -2.38 25.94 -39.95
N GLU A 274 -2.97 25.06 -40.76
CA GLU A 274 -3.44 23.74 -40.34
C GLU A 274 -2.26 22.81 -40.02
N ASN A 275 -1.21 22.85 -40.83
CA ASN A 275 0.04 22.14 -40.57
C ASN A 275 0.73 22.57 -39.27
N VAL A 276 0.71 23.88 -38.92
CA VAL A 276 1.18 24.36 -37.61
C VAL A 276 0.30 23.83 -36.46
N SER A 277 -1.03 23.88 -36.62
CA SER A 277 -2.00 23.38 -35.63
C SER A 277 -1.81 21.88 -35.38
N MET A 278 -1.59 21.08 -36.42
CA MET A 278 -1.34 19.64 -36.31
C MET A 278 -0.04 19.33 -35.54
N VAL A 279 1.03 20.10 -35.78
CA VAL A 279 2.30 19.99 -35.03
C VAL A 279 2.13 20.41 -33.56
N GLU A 280 1.25 21.37 -33.25
CA GLU A 280 0.91 21.72 -31.87
C GLU A 280 0.07 20.63 -31.19
N GLY A 281 -0.85 19.99 -31.92
CA GLY A 281 -1.61 18.82 -31.46
C GLY A 281 -0.70 17.65 -31.07
N LEU A 282 0.27 17.30 -31.92
CA LEU A 282 1.26 16.25 -31.61
C LEU A 282 2.10 16.57 -30.37
N LYS A 283 2.50 17.84 -30.17
CA LYS A 283 3.22 18.29 -28.96
C LYS A 283 2.36 18.27 -27.69
N LEU A 284 1.05 18.42 -27.81
CA LEU A 284 0.13 18.26 -26.68
C LEU A 284 -0.07 16.78 -26.36
N TYR A 285 -0.25 15.93 -27.37
CA TYR A 285 -0.39 14.48 -27.21
C TYR A 285 0.84 13.85 -26.53
N ASP A 286 2.06 14.17 -26.99
CA ASP A 286 3.32 13.71 -26.37
C ASP A 286 3.42 14.08 -24.88
N LYS A 287 2.97 15.29 -24.51
CA LYS A 287 2.91 15.72 -23.10
C LYS A 287 1.83 14.98 -22.31
N ILE A 288 0.66 14.75 -22.90
CA ILE A 288 -0.43 13.99 -22.27
C ILE A 288 0.04 12.57 -21.98
N GLU A 289 0.65 11.88 -22.95
CA GLU A 289 1.22 10.55 -22.74
C GLU A 289 2.32 10.53 -21.68
N HIS A 290 3.22 11.52 -21.67
CA HIS A 290 4.23 11.63 -20.62
C HIS A 290 3.66 11.86 -19.21
N VAL A 291 2.48 12.50 -19.08
CA VAL A 291 1.78 12.66 -17.80
C VAL A 291 0.98 11.40 -17.44
N LYS A 292 0.22 10.82 -18.39
CA LYS A 292 -0.46 9.51 -18.24
C LYS A 292 0.50 8.42 -17.76
N GLN A 293 1.72 8.34 -18.32
CA GLN A 293 2.74 7.39 -17.88
C GLN A 293 3.12 7.57 -16.40
N LYS A 294 3.28 8.82 -15.93
CA LYS A 294 3.55 9.10 -14.51
C LYS A 294 2.37 8.74 -13.61
N LEU A 295 1.15 9.00 -14.06
CA LEU A 295 -0.07 8.59 -13.35
C LEU A 295 -0.13 7.06 -13.22
N LYS A 296 0.10 6.32 -14.31
CA LYS A 296 0.18 4.84 -14.30
C LYS A 296 1.24 4.31 -13.33
N LEU A 297 2.39 5.00 -13.18
CA LEU A 297 3.40 4.65 -12.16
C LEU A 297 2.93 4.85 -10.71
N ILE A 298 2.08 5.85 -10.43
CA ILE A 298 1.56 6.11 -9.08
C ILE A 298 0.34 5.23 -8.77
N GLU A 299 -0.51 4.97 -9.77
CA GLU A 299 -1.72 4.13 -9.67
C GLU A 299 -1.38 2.65 -9.43
N ASN A 300 -0.32 2.13 -10.08
CA ASN A 300 0.16 0.78 -9.82
C ASN A 300 0.89 0.68 -8.47
N THR A 301 0.40 -0.21 -7.60
CA THR A 301 0.93 -0.45 -6.25
C THR A 301 2.44 -0.70 -6.22
N LEU A 302 2.94 -1.59 -7.09
CA LEU A 302 4.36 -1.95 -7.11
C LEU A 302 5.22 -0.78 -7.61
N LEU A 303 4.77 -0.12 -8.67
CA LEU A 303 5.50 0.98 -9.29
C LEU A 303 5.56 2.22 -8.38
N ARG A 304 4.51 2.52 -7.59
CA ARG A 304 4.57 3.62 -6.61
C ARG A 304 5.60 3.36 -5.51
N TYR A 305 5.74 2.12 -5.03
CA TYR A 305 6.75 1.77 -4.05
C TYR A 305 8.18 1.88 -4.61
N VAL A 306 8.42 1.49 -5.87
CA VAL A 306 9.74 1.54 -6.51
C VAL A 306 10.13 2.98 -6.93
N PHE A 307 9.23 3.71 -7.59
CA PHE A 307 9.54 4.99 -8.23
C PHE A 307 9.08 6.23 -7.44
N GLY A 308 7.93 6.18 -6.76
CA GLY A 308 7.37 7.33 -6.05
C GLY A 308 8.29 7.83 -4.93
N TYR A 309 8.87 6.89 -4.17
CA TYR A 309 9.73 7.21 -3.03
C TYR A 309 11.13 7.76 -3.38
N GLN A 310 11.57 7.72 -4.64
CA GLN A 310 12.86 8.33 -5.03
C GLN A 310 12.82 9.86 -5.11
N LYS A 311 11.65 10.47 -5.35
CA LYS A 311 11.53 11.94 -5.50
C LYS A 311 11.29 12.69 -4.20
N HIS A 312 10.62 12.05 -3.24
CA HIS A 312 10.15 12.71 -2.03
C HIS A 312 11.24 12.81 -0.94
N THR A 313 12.38 12.14 -1.11
CA THR A 313 13.53 12.32 -0.23
C THR A 313 14.29 13.59 -0.62
N GLY A 314 13.73 14.76 -0.29
CA GLY A 314 14.39 16.07 -0.34
C GLY A 314 15.54 16.24 0.67
N LEU A 315 16.04 15.13 1.22
CA LEU A 315 17.10 15.05 2.21
C LEU A 315 18.46 15.26 1.54
N GLN A 316 18.88 16.53 1.49
CA GLN A 316 20.26 16.86 1.17
C GLN A 316 21.14 16.62 2.40
N ALA A 317 22.14 15.76 2.25
CA ALA A 317 23.25 15.62 3.19
C ALA A 317 23.92 16.99 3.38
N LYS A 318 24.17 17.39 4.63
CA LYS A 318 24.89 18.63 4.94
C LYS A 318 26.40 18.48 4.65
N GLY A 319 26.88 17.24 4.60
CA GLY A 319 28.28 16.87 4.42
C GLY A 319 29.14 17.23 5.62
N ALA A 320 30.45 17.29 5.38
CA ALA A 320 31.42 17.72 6.38
C ALA A 320 31.14 19.16 6.87
N ARG A 321 31.16 19.34 8.19
CA ARG A 321 30.98 20.66 8.84
C ARG A 321 32.03 21.67 8.31
N PRO A 322 31.67 22.94 8.02
CA PRO A 322 32.62 23.92 7.47
C PRO A 322 33.87 24.23 8.34
N SER A 323 33.82 23.90 9.64
CA SER A 323 34.97 24.00 10.55
C SER A 323 35.88 22.77 10.57
N GLY A 324 35.49 21.66 9.90
CA GLY A 324 36.18 20.37 9.94
C GLY A 324 36.10 19.62 11.27
N ALA A 325 35.47 20.20 12.30
CA ALA A 325 35.36 19.60 13.62
C ALA A 325 34.11 18.72 13.75
N LYS A 326 34.27 17.55 14.39
CA LYS A 326 33.18 16.68 14.81
C LYS A 326 32.66 17.13 16.18
N ILE A 327 31.35 17.05 16.38
CA ILE A 327 30.66 17.44 17.61
C ILE A 327 29.95 16.24 18.21
N THR A 328 30.07 16.08 19.52
CA THR A 328 29.28 15.13 20.31
C THR A 328 28.06 15.86 20.88
N HIS A 329 26.88 15.52 20.39
CA HIS A 329 25.61 16.05 20.86
C HIS A 329 25.11 15.21 22.04
N VAL A 330 24.93 15.82 23.22
CA VAL A 330 24.43 15.12 24.41
C VAL A 330 22.99 15.54 24.67
N VAL A 331 22.06 14.58 24.64
CA VAL A 331 20.63 14.81 24.83
C VAL A 331 20.23 14.45 26.26
N SER A 332 19.70 15.43 26.99
CA SER A 332 19.12 15.24 28.32
C SER A 332 18.23 16.43 28.69
N ASN A 333 17.01 16.16 29.15
CA ASN A 333 16.13 17.20 29.71
C ASN A 333 16.61 17.64 31.10
N THR A 334 17.04 16.69 31.94
CA THR A 334 17.61 16.93 33.26
C THR A 334 18.68 15.89 33.58
N MET A 335 19.89 16.33 33.92
CA MET A 335 21.03 15.43 34.15
C MET A 335 21.48 15.45 35.61
N MET A 336 21.60 14.27 36.22
CA MET A 336 22.20 14.13 37.55
C MET A 336 23.73 14.32 37.48
N SER A 337 24.32 14.98 38.47
CA SER A 337 25.78 15.19 38.54
C SER A 337 26.59 13.88 38.53
N SER A 338 26.04 12.81 39.11
CA SER A 338 26.62 11.45 39.06
C SER A 338 26.60 10.85 37.65
N LEU A 339 25.51 11.04 36.90
CA LEU A 339 25.38 10.57 35.52
C LEU A 339 26.35 11.33 34.60
N LEU A 340 26.42 12.66 34.74
CA LEU A 340 27.40 13.49 34.02
C LEU A 340 28.84 13.03 34.30
N HIS A 341 29.18 12.74 35.56
CA HIS A 341 30.53 12.28 35.92
C HIS A 341 30.85 10.90 35.29
N SER A 342 29.89 9.98 35.22
CA SER A 342 30.09 8.69 34.54
C SER A 342 30.21 8.87 33.02
N LEU A 343 29.32 9.64 32.39
CA LEU A 343 29.34 9.91 30.95
C LEU A 343 30.63 10.63 30.52
N LEU A 344 31.12 11.58 31.33
CA LEU A 344 32.42 12.20 31.13
C LEU A 344 33.55 11.16 31.14
N ARG A 345 33.64 10.32 32.18
CA ARG A 345 34.68 9.29 32.33
C ARG A 345 34.63 8.22 31.23
N ASP A 346 33.42 7.77 30.88
CA ASP A 346 33.24 6.56 30.06
C ASP A 346 33.22 6.85 28.55
N LYS A 347 32.83 8.07 28.14
CA LYS A 347 32.60 8.43 26.73
C LYS A 347 33.30 9.70 26.26
N LEU A 348 33.43 10.73 27.10
CA LEU A 348 33.99 12.03 26.70
C LEU A 348 35.47 12.23 27.10
N TYR A 349 36.02 11.39 27.97
CA TYR A 349 37.44 11.36 28.36
C TYR A 349 38.04 9.93 28.30
N PRO A 350 37.99 9.22 27.15
CA PRO A 350 38.75 7.99 26.98
C PRO A 350 40.25 8.29 26.91
N GLU A 351 41.00 7.96 27.96
CA GLU A 351 42.46 8.04 27.91
C GLU A 351 43.01 7.04 26.85
N PRO A 352 43.96 7.44 25.96
CA PRO A 352 44.62 8.73 25.83
C PRO A 352 44.35 9.40 24.47
N TYR A 353 43.09 9.76 24.17
CA TYR A 353 42.82 10.65 23.03
C TYR A 353 43.11 12.11 23.38
N ASN A 354 43.95 12.75 22.56
CA ASN A 354 44.55 14.06 22.86
C ASN A 354 43.90 15.19 22.03
N GLU A 355 42.61 15.05 21.73
CA GLU A 355 41.82 15.99 20.93
C GLU A 355 40.71 16.61 21.81
N GLU A 356 40.55 17.94 21.76
CA GLU A 356 39.49 18.63 22.48
C GLU A 356 38.11 18.35 21.84
N LEU A 357 37.34 17.44 22.43
CA LEU A 357 36.00 17.10 22.00
C LEU A 357 35.04 18.28 22.19
N GLN A 358 34.41 18.74 21.11
CA GLN A 358 33.34 19.73 21.17
C GLN A 358 32.02 19.05 21.55
N ILE A 359 31.41 19.50 22.64
CA ILE A 359 30.18 18.93 23.18
C ILE A 359 29.06 19.97 23.12
N GLN A 360 27.89 19.60 22.59
CA GLN A 360 26.71 20.44 22.56
C GLN A 360 25.53 19.75 23.24
N PHE A 361 24.94 20.39 24.24
CA PHE A 361 23.79 19.86 24.97
C PHE A 361 22.47 20.25 24.31
N HIS A 362 21.53 19.31 24.27
CA HIS A 362 20.16 19.49 23.76
C HIS A 362 19.14 18.88 24.73
N SER A 363 17.94 19.46 24.80
CA SER A 363 16.83 18.92 25.60
C SER A 363 15.96 17.91 24.85
N ASP A 364 16.03 17.90 23.53
CA ASP A 364 15.19 17.13 22.61
C ASP A 364 16.09 16.35 21.61
N PRO A 365 15.87 15.03 21.42
CA PRO A 365 16.58 14.24 20.42
C PRO A 365 16.43 14.77 18.98
N LEU A 366 15.25 15.30 18.60
CA LEU A 366 14.99 15.74 17.23
C LEU A 366 15.83 16.99 16.89
N MET A 367 15.90 17.95 17.80
CA MET A 367 16.83 19.09 17.74
C MET A 367 18.31 18.66 17.62
N ALA A 368 18.72 17.60 18.33
CA ALA A 368 20.09 17.10 18.27
C ALA A 368 20.42 16.49 16.89
N VAL A 369 19.56 15.61 16.37
CA VAL A 369 19.72 15.01 15.03
C VAL A 369 19.71 16.09 13.94
N ASN A 370 18.80 17.08 14.04
CA ASN A 370 18.76 18.22 13.11
C ASN A 370 20.00 19.12 13.19
N ALA A 371 20.80 19.07 14.26
CA ALA A 371 22.06 19.80 14.40
C ALA A 371 23.31 19.03 13.89
N CYS A 372 23.18 17.73 13.62
CA CYS A 372 24.29 16.86 13.19
C CYS A 372 24.76 17.16 11.76
N TYR A 373 26.05 16.94 11.52
CA TYR A 373 26.73 16.89 10.23
C TYR A 373 27.43 15.52 10.08
N GLU A 374 28.07 15.28 8.93
CA GLU A 374 28.76 14.02 8.67
C GLU A 374 29.85 13.69 9.71
N GLY A 375 29.69 12.54 10.36
CA GLY A 375 30.63 12.01 11.35
C GLY A 375 30.42 12.49 12.79
N ASP A 376 29.33 13.22 13.08
CA ASP A 376 28.93 13.58 14.44
C ASP A 376 28.30 12.40 15.21
N THR A 377 28.26 12.51 16.54
CA THR A 377 27.71 11.48 17.45
C THR A 377 26.66 12.09 18.38
N VAL A 378 25.49 11.46 18.49
CA VAL A 378 24.42 11.82 19.42
C VAL A 378 24.37 10.81 20.56
N ILE A 379 24.61 11.26 21.80
CA ILE A 379 24.50 10.45 23.01
C ILE A 379 23.20 10.83 23.73
N ILE A 380 22.27 9.90 23.85
CA ILE A 380 20.98 10.11 24.51
C ILE A 380 21.05 9.56 25.94
N CYS A 381 20.81 10.40 26.93
CA CYS A 381 20.81 10.00 28.33
C CYS A 381 19.49 9.29 28.73
N PRO A 382 19.48 8.47 29.78
CA PRO A 382 18.27 7.88 30.38
C PRO A 382 17.15 8.91 30.59
N GLY A 383 15.96 8.56 30.11
CA GLY A 383 14.83 9.47 30.03
C GLY A 383 13.76 8.99 29.05
N HIS A 384 12.60 9.64 29.14
CA HIS A 384 11.47 9.42 28.24
C HIS A 384 11.26 10.68 27.39
N TYR A 385 11.51 10.55 26.09
CA TYR A 385 11.47 11.64 25.12
C TYR A 385 10.26 11.46 24.21
N VAL A 386 9.40 12.48 24.14
CA VAL A 386 8.24 12.48 23.23
C VAL A 386 8.57 13.38 22.05
N VAL A 387 8.40 12.87 20.83
CA VAL A 387 8.78 13.56 19.59
C VAL A 387 7.59 13.57 18.63
N ASP A 388 7.17 14.76 18.19
CA ASP A 388 6.04 14.94 17.27
C ASP A 388 6.45 14.93 15.78
N GLY A 389 7.75 14.78 15.48
CA GLY A 389 8.34 14.83 14.14
C GLY A 389 9.09 13.57 13.72
N THR A 390 9.51 13.52 12.45
CA THR A 390 10.32 12.44 11.87
C THR A 390 11.81 12.73 12.05
N PHE A 391 12.60 11.72 12.42
CA PHE A 391 14.06 11.79 12.37
C PHE A 391 14.55 11.59 10.95
N CYS A 392 15.15 12.62 10.36
CA CYS A 392 15.64 12.59 8.99
C CYS A 392 17.17 12.66 8.97
N ILE A 393 17.83 11.52 8.79
CA ILE A 393 19.30 11.38 8.91
C ILE A 393 19.91 11.21 7.51
N ALA A 394 20.32 12.33 6.92
CA ALA A 394 20.90 12.37 5.58
C ALA A 394 22.42 12.10 5.54
N ASP A 395 23.11 12.39 6.65
CA ASP A 395 24.56 12.26 6.80
C ASP A 395 24.91 10.98 7.59
N SER A 396 26.17 10.53 7.53
CA SER A 396 26.62 9.38 8.34
C SER A 396 26.79 9.80 9.80
N VAL A 397 25.82 9.46 10.65
CA VAL A 397 25.71 9.88 12.06
C VAL A 397 25.54 8.64 12.96
N GLU A 398 26.07 8.71 14.17
CA GLU A 398 25.90 7.69 15.20
C GLU A 398 24.95 8.18 16.31
N LEU A 399 23.90 7.41 16.62
CA LEU A 399 22.96 7.65 17.72
C LEU A 399 23.10 6.54 18.76
N GLU A 400 23.57 6.88 19.96
CA GLU A 400 23.81 5.91 21.04
C GLU A 400 23.01 6.28 22.30
N GLY A 401 22.27 5.32 22.85
CA GLY A 401 21.73 5.41 24.20
C GLY A 401 22.77 5.09 25.27
N TYR A 402 23.00 6.01 26.21
CA TYR A 402 23.89 5.82 27.36
C TYR A 402 23.17 5.14 28.53
N GLY A 403 22.83 3.85 28.38
CA GLY A 403 22.09 3.10 29.39
C GLY A 403 21.62 1.73 28.91
N LEU A 404 20.64 1.15 29.61
CA LEU A 404 19.86 0.03 29.07
C LEU A 404 18.80 0.57 28.10
N PRO A 405 18.39 -0.19 27.06
CA PRO A 405 17.41 0.28 26.08
C PRO A 405 16.08 0.71 26.71
N ASP A 406 15.58 -0.02 27.72
CA ASP A 406 14.34 0.32 28.42
C ASP A 406 14.43 1.60 29.27
N ASP A 407 15.63 2.08 29.63
CA ASP A 407 15.82 3.34 30.35
C ASP A 407 15.80 4.57 29.40
N ILE A 408 15.87 4.35 28.08
CA ILE A 408 16.03 5.38 27.05
C ILE A 408 14.92 5.19 26.01
N VAL A 409 13.77 5.80 26.28
CA VAL A 409 12.56 5.64 25.48
C VAL A 409 12.32 6.88 24.64
N ILE A 410 12.17 6.69 23.33
CA ILE A 410 11.73 7.72 22.39
C ILE A 410 10.36 7.32 21.83
N GLU A 411 9.33 8.03 22.25
CA GLU A 411 7.93 7.85 21.83
C GLU A 411 7.61 8.84 20.69
N LYS A 412 7.26 8.35 19.50
CA LYS A 412 6.66 9.21 18.47
C LYS A 412 5.19 9.45 18.79
N ARG A 413 4.76 10.70 18.70
CA ARG A 413 3.34 11.10 18.69
C ARG A 413 2.96 11.78 17.39
N GLY A 414 1.67 11.71 17.07
CA GLY A 414 1.08 12.34 15.88
C GLY A 414 1.21 11.50 14.62
N LYS A 415 0.25 11.73 13.70
CA LYS A 415 0.22 11.12 12.37
C LYS A 415 1.39 11.64 11.53
N GLY A 416 2.04 10.76 10.77
CA GLY A 416 2.99 11.16 9.73
C GLY A 416 3.83 10.01 9.19
N ASP A 417 4.19 10.13 7.91
CA ASP A 417 4.58 9.05 7.00
C ASP A 417 5.69 8.11 7.51
N SER A 418 6.70 8.59 8.25
CA SER A 418 7.76 7.75 8.82
C SER A 418 8.24 8.20 10.21
N PHE A 419 8.87 7.31 10.98
CA PHE A 419 9.48 7.65 12.27
C PHE A 419 10.95 8.06 12.10
N VAL A 420 11.73 7.23 11.41
CA VAL A 420 13.15 7.44 11.16
C VAL A 420 13.45 7.12 9.69
N ASP A 421 13.92 8.10 8.92
CA ASP A 421 14.37 7.93 7.53
C ASP A 421 15.88 8.23 7.44
N CYS A 422 16.66 7.21 7.08
CA CYS A 422 18.12 7.20 7.08
C CYS A 422 18.66 7.07 5.65
N THR A 423 19.05 8.19 5.03
CA THR A 423 19.70 8.18 3.70
C THR A 423 21.22 8.26 3.77
N GLY A 424 21.81 8.41 4.96
CA GLY A 424 23.26 8.41 5.17
C GLY A 424 23.93 7.09 4.79
N ALA A 425 25.19 7.16 4.34
CA ALA A 425 25.93 5.97 3.88
C ALA A 425 26.25 4.97 5.01
N SER A 426 26.38 5.46 6.25
CA SER A 426 26.61 4.67 7.45
C SER A 426 25.92 5.33 8.66
N VAL A 427 24.63 5.06 8.86
CA VAL A 427 23.89 5.46 10.07
C VAL A 427 23.89 4.29 11.06
N ARG A 428 24.29 4.55 12.31
CA ARG A 428 24.24 3.57 13.41
C ARG A 428 23.33 4.08 14.52
N ILE A 429 22.42 3.22 14.99
CA ILE A 429 21.53 3.47 16.11
C ILE A 429 21.72 2.33 17.12
N SER A 430 22.01 2.65 18.38
CA SER A 430 22.28 1.63 19.41
C SER A 430 21.73 1.94 20.80
N SER A 431 21.45 0.87 21.55
CA SER A 431 21.13 0.89 22.99
C SER A 431 19.94 1.78 23.39
N LEU A 432 18.89 1.82 22.56
CA LEU A 432 17.70 2.66 22.81
C LEU A 432 16.39 1.96 22.45
N LYS A 433 15.28 2.46 23.01
CA LYS A 433 13.93 1.97 22.74
C LYS A 433 13.14 2.98 21.93
N LEU A 434 12.64 2.54 20.78
CA LEU A 434 11.79 3.30 19.87
C LEU A 434 10.35 2.79 20.01
N VAL A 435 9.43 3.69 20.35
CA VAL A 435 8.00 3.41 20.50
C VAL A 435 7.23 4.23 19.46
N GLN A 436 6.41 3.55 18.66
CA GLN A 436 5.72 4.13 17.51
C GLN A 436 4.22 3.85 17.60
N HIS A 437 3.44 4.92 17.66
CA HIS A 437 1.97 4.94 17.63
C HIS A 437 1.46 5.51 16.30
N ASP A 438 0.19 5.24 15.97
CA ASP A 438 -0.61 5.89 14.90
C ASP A 438 -0.01 5.96 13.47
N ALA A 439 -0.19 4.89 12.69
CA ALA A 439 -0.11 4.88 11.21
C ALA A 439 1.22 5.28 10.55
N VAL A 440 2.33 5.25 11.28
CA VAL A 440 3.67 5.61 10.78
C VAL A 440 4.33 4.43 10.02
N GLU A 441 5.05 4.65 8.92
CA GLU A 441 5.97 3.60 8.39
C GLU A 441 7.20 3.47 9.30
N GLY A 442 7.64 2.22 9.51
CA GLY A 442 8.78 1.87 10.36
C GLY A 442 10.13 2.47 9.92
N ILE A 443 11.20 2.08 10.62
CA ILE A 443 12.56 2.60 10.33
C ILE A 443 12.94 2.30 8.89
N LEU A 444 13.43 3.32 8.19
CA LEU A 444 13.61 3.32 6.74
C LEU A 444 15.06 3.58 6.33
N ARG A 445 15.51 2.74 5.39
CA ARG A 445 16.77 2.87 4.62
C ARG A 445 18.06 2.75 5.48
N LYS A 446 19.21 2.84 4.82
CA LYS A 446 20.47 2.17 5.16
C LYS A 446 20.95 2.40 6.61
N THR A 447 20.74 1.42 7.48
CA THR A 447 20.91 1.57 8.94
C THR A 447 21.49 0.32 9.61
N THR A 448 22.36 0.55 10.59
CA THR A 448 22.83 -0.44 11.58
C THR A 448 22.09 -0.26 12.90
N LEU A 449 21.35 -1.27 13.35
CA LEU A 449 20.63 -1.33 14.62
C LEU A 449 21.33 -2.34 15.56
N GLU A 450 21.85 -1.88 16.70
CA GLU A 450 22.49 -2.76 17.69
C GLU A 450 21.93 -2.57 19.11
N ASN A 451 21.48 -3.65 19.76
CA ASN A 451 20.94 -3.59 21.13
C ASN A 451 19.74 -2.62 21.26
N CYS A 452 18.87 -2.57 20.24
CA CYS A 452 17.70 -1.69 20.22
C CYS A 452 16.40 -2.46 20.51
N VAL A 453 15.40 -1.76 21.06
CA VAL A 453 14.05 -2.31 21.29
C VAL A 453 13.04 -1.51 20.46
N LEU A 454 12.32 -2.17 19.57
CA LEU A 454 11.38 -1.57 18.64
C LEU A 454 9.96 -2.02 18.99
N GLN A 455 9.16 -1.09 19.51
CA GLN A 455 7.73 -1.29 19.75
C GLN A 455 6.94 -0.53 18.69
N CYS A 456 6.50 -1.24 17.65
CA CYS A 456 5.86 -0.65 16.48
C CYS A 456 4.41 -1.10 16.38
N GLU A 457 3.47 -0.18 16.18
CA GLU A 457 2.04 -0.53 16.09
C GLU A 457 1.58 -0.95 14.68
N THR A 458 2.23 -0.45 13.63
CA THR A 458 1.90 -0.74 12.21
C THR A 458 2.89 -1.72 11.60
N THR A 459 3.85 -1.26 10.79
CA THR A 459 4.96 -2.06 10.24
C THR A 459 6.23 -1.71 11.01
N GLY A 460 7.06 -2.71 11.34
CA GLY A 460 8.21 -2.54 12.23
C GLY A 460 9.43 -1.86 11.60
N VAL A 461 10.07 -2.54 10.65
CA VAL A 461 11.25 -2.01 9.91
C VAL A 461 11.08 -2.31 8.42
N THR A 462 11.35 -1.32 7.57
CA THR A 462 11.12 -1.41 6.12
C THR A 462 12.43 -1.22 5.34
N VAL A 463 12.96 -2.32 4.80
CA VAL A 463 14.17 -2.33 3.97
C VAL A 463 13.78 -2.15 2.50
N ARG A 464 13.74 -0.90 2.04
CA ARG A 464 13.41 -0.55 0.64
C ARG A 464 14.50 -0.99 -0.35
N THR A 465 14.17 -0.98 -1.65
CA THR A 465 15.08 -1.35 -2.75
C THR A 465 16.44 -0.64 -2.68
N SER A 466 17.51 -1.41 -2.90
CA SER A 466 18.92 -0.98 -2.80
C SER A 466 19.34 -0.43 -1.42
N ALA A 467 18.57 -0.68 -0.36
CA ALA A 467 18.98 -0.41 1.02
C ALA A 467 19.64 -1.62 1.68
N GLU A 468 20.41 -1.35 2.74
CA GLU A 468 21.11 -2.35 3.54
C GLU A 468 20.70 -2.18 5.02
N LEU A 469 20.15 -3.23 5.62
CA LEU A 469 19.84 -3.30 7.05
C LEU A 469 20.76 -4.30 7.75
N PHE A 470 21.41 -3.86 8.81
CA PHE A 470 22.08 -4.75 9.76
C PHE A 470 21.44 -4.60 11.13
N MET A 471 20.83 -5.65 11.66
CA MET A 471 20.15 -5.66 12.95
C MET A 471 20.70 -6.76 13.84
N LYS A 472 21.20 -6.38 15.02
CA LYS A 472 21.91 -7.30 15.92
C LYS A 472 21.47 -7.15 17.37
N ASN A 473 21.25 -8.27 18.04
CA ASN A 473 20.83 -8.37 19.44
C ASN A 473 19.68 -7.40 19.78
N SER A 474 18.73 -7.23 18.87
CA SER A 474 17.65 -6.23 18.97
C SER A 474 16.29 -6.91 18.92
N ASP A 475 15.30 -6.38 19.63
CA ASP A 475 13.97 -6.97 19.74
C ASP A 475 12.91 -6.09 19.06
N LEU A 476 12.02 -6.69 18.27
CA LEU A 476 10.94 -6.02 17.54
C LEU A 476 9.60 -6.66 17.84
N TYR A 477 8.61 -5.86 18.25
CA TYR A 477 7.29 -6.35 18.60
C TYR A 477 6.12 -5.39 18.44
N GLY A 478 4.91 -5.96 18.39
CA GLY A 478 3.63 -5.27 18.43
C GLY A 478 3.03 -4.91 17.07
N ALA A 479 3.73 -5.22 15.98
CA ALA A 479 3.38 -4.74 14.64
C ALA A 479 2.09 -5.40 14.12
N LYS A 480 1.03 -4.60 13.88
CA LYS A 480 -0.20 -5.07 13.21
C LYS A 480 0.02 -5.45 11.74
N GLY A 481 1.15 -5.06 11.16
CA GLY A 481 1.67 -5.48 9.86
C GLY A 481 2.82 -6.48 9.98
N ALA A 482 3.75 -6.44 9.04
CA ALA A 482 4.96 -7.25 9.14
C ALA A 482 5.96 -6.64 10.16
N GLY A 483 6.68 -7.51 10.87
CA GLY A 483 7.78 -7.10 11.75
C GLY A 483 8.92 -6.49 10.94
N VAL A 484 9.43 -7.20 9.94
CA VAL A 484 10.44 -6.70 9.00
C VAL A 484 9.96 -6.90 7.56
N GLU A 485 9.90 -5.83 6.76
CA GLU A 485 9.64 -5.90 5.31
C GLU A 485 10.94 -5.73 4.51
N ILE A 486 11.14 -6.58 3.50
CA ILE A 486 12.34 -6.61 2.66
C ILE A 486 11.90 -6.52 1.19
N TYR A 487 12.35 -5.49 0.48
CA TYR A 487 12.00 -5.22 -0.92
C TYR A 487 13.11 -5.72 -1.89
N PRO A 488 12.81 -5.95 -3.18
CA PRO A 488 13.78 -6.41 -4.16
C PRO A 488 15.05 -5.54 -4.22
N GLY A 489 16.20 -6.15 -4.50
CA GLY A 489 17.50 -5.48 -4.57
C GLY A 489 18.03 -4.94 -3.24
N SER A 490 17.47 -5.35 -2.09
CA SER A 490 17.95 -4.96 -0.77
C SER A 490 18.75 -6.07 -0.07
N THR A 491 19.52 -5.70 0.95
CA THR A 491 20.29 -6.63 1.78
C THR A 491 19.89 -6.50 3.24
N CYS A 492 19.50 -7.60 3.87
CA CYS A 492 19.08 -7.64 5.27
C CYS A 492 19.88 -8.68 6.06
N THR A 493 20.53 -8.26 7.15
CA THR A 493 21.29 -9.13 8.04
C THR A 493 20.73 -9.04 9.45
N LEU A 494 20.16 -10.15 9.95
CA LEU A 494 19.56 -10.29 11.27
C LEU A 494 20.40 -11.26 12.11
N ILE A 495 20.96 -10.81 13.24
CA ILE A 495 21.82 -11.62 14.11
C ILE A 495 21.38 -11.54 15.57
N GLY A 496 20.96 -12.67 16.15
CA GLY A 496 20.63 -12.76 17.57
C GLY A 496 19.43 -11.91 18.00
N SER A 497 18.56 -11.55 17.06
CA SER A 497 17.46 -10.60 17.25
C SER A 497 16.12 -11.31 17.47
N GLY A 498 15.22 -10.71 18.25
CA GLY A 498 13.86 -11.18 18.48
C GLY A 498 12.85 -10.48 17.56
N ILE A 499 11.94 -11.24 16.93
CA ILE A 499 10.80 -10.67 16.17
C ILE A 499 9.53 -11.41 16.59
N HIS A 500 8.65 -10.74 17.33
CA HIS A 500 7.53 -11.43 17.97
C HIS A 500 6.28 -10.58 18.20
N HIS A 501 5.12 -11.24 18.30
CA HIS A 501 3.83 -10.56 18.46
C HIS A 501 3.56 -9.54 17.34
N CYS A 502 3.92 -9.92 16.10
CA CYS A 502 3.59 -9.19 14.88
C CYS A 502 2.54 -9.98 14.07
N LYS A 503 1.85 -9.36 13.11
CA LYS A 503 0.93 -10.09 12.22
C LYS A 503 1.68 -11.08 11.34
N GLU A 504 2.72 -10.64 10.65
CA GLU A 504 3.69 -11.52 9.97
C GLU A 504 5.09 -11.22 10.53
N GLY A 505 5.96 -12.23 10.69
CA GLY A 505 7.30 -12.03 11.27
C GLY A 505 8.23 -11.23 10.35
N ILE A 506 8.66 -11.86 9.26
CA ILE A 506 9.44 -11.25 8.18
C ILE A 506 8.66 -11.41 6.87
N LEU A 507 8.56 -10.35 6.08
CA LEU A 507 7.91 -10.34 4.77
C LEU A 507 8.92 -9.98 3.68
N ILE A 508 9.23 -10.92 2.81
CA ILE A 508 10.14 -10.75 1.68
C ILE A 508 9.30 -10.58 0.41
N LYS A 509 9.53 -9.48 -0.31
CA LYS A 509 8.83 -9.12 -1.56
C LYS A 509 9.77 -9.36 -2.73
N ASP A 510 9.39 -10.25 -3.64
CA ASP A 510 10.22 -10.77 -4.74
C ASP A 510 9.44 -10.62 -6.06
N PHE A 511 9.45 -9.41 -6.64
CA PHE A 511 8.45 -8.95 -7.63
C PHE A 511 9.02 -8.43 -8.96
N LEU A 512 10.33 -8.52 -9.19
CA LEU A 512 11.01 -7.81 -10.27
C LEU A 512 11.88 -8.76 -11.12
N ASP A 513 11.21 -9.61 -11.91
CA ASP A 513 11.80 -10.80 -12.54
C ASP A 513 12.96 -10.57 -13.54
N GLU A 514 13.22 -9.35 -14.04
CA GLU A 514 14.22 -9.16 -15.14
C GLU A 514 15.22 -7.98 -14.99
N TYR A 515 15.09 -7.08 -14.00
CA TYR A 515 15.89 -5.84 -13.96
C TYR A 515 16.52 -5.46 -12.61
N TYR A 516 16.32 -6.25 -11.56
CA TYR A 516 16.82 -5.95 -10.21
C TYR A 516 17.39 -7.20 -9.57
N ASP A 517 18.41 -7.03 -8.72
CA ASP A 517 18.97 -8.14 -7.95
C ASP A 517 17.93 -8.72 -6.98
N ASN A 518 17.95 -10.04 -6.78
CA ASN A 518 17.09 -10.70 -5.79
C ASN A 518 17.34 -10.12 -4.39
N PRO A 519 16.31 -9.91 -3.54
CA PRO A 519 16.52 -9.44 -2.17
C PRO A 519 17.33 -10.48 -1.40
N THR A 520 18.35 -10.06 -0.66
CA THR A 520 19.26 -10.95 0.07
C THR A 520 19.02 -10.87 1.57
N ILE A 521 18.84 -12.03 2.22
CA ILE A 521 18.65 -12.13 3.66
C ILE A 521 19.65 -13.10 4.32
N THR A 522 20.25 -12.64 5.42
CA THR A 522 21.09 -13.43 6.33
C THR A 522 20.43 -13.45 7.70
N MET A 523 20.24 -14.66 8.26
CA MET A 523 19.59 -14.88 9.54
C MET A 523 20.44 -15.80 10.42
N VAL A 524 20.99 -15.29 11.52
CA VAL A 524 21.81 -16.09 12.45
C VAL A 524 21.29 -15.96 13.88
N ASN A 525 20.92 -17.08 14.51
CA ASN A 525 20.49 -17.21 15.91
C ASN A 525 19.31 -16.31 16.34
N ASN A 526 18.45 -15.89 15.42
CA ASN A 526 17.27 -15.08 15.73
C ASN A 526 16.14 -15.92 16.35
N VAL A 527 15.21 -15.26 17.07
CA VAL A 527 14.05 -15.90 17.68
C VAL A 527 12.77 -15.26 17.15
N ILE A 528 12.03 -15.98 16.31
CA ILE A 528 10.85 -15.46 15.62
C ILE A 528 9.61 -16.22 16.11
N HIS A 529 8.78 -15.56 16.92
CA HIS A 529 7.74 -16.27 17.67
C HIS A 529 6.47 -15.49 17.96
N ASN A 530 5.38 -16.20 18.32
CA ASN A 530 4.09 -15.60 18.67
C ASN A 530 3.52 -14.65 17.60
N ASN A 531 3.85 -14.84 16.32
CA ASN A 531 3.28 -14.03 15.24
C ASN A 531 1.94 -14.64 14.76
N GLU A 532 0.98 -13.82 14.33
CA GLU A 532 -0.37 -14.31 13.97
C GLU A 532 -0.36 -15.19 12.70
N GLY A 533 0.48 -14.84 11.73
CA GLY A 533 0.71 -15.53 10.47
C GLY A 533 1.94 -16.43 10.52
N TYR A 534 2.82 -16.29 9.53
CA TYR A 534 4.06 -17.05 9.41
C TYR A 534 5.25 -16.32 10.06
N GLY A 535 6.30 -17.08 10.37
CA GLY A 535 7.59 -16.53 10.81
C GLY A 535 8.33 -15.79 9.69
N VAL A 536 8.32 -16.35 8.48
CA VAL A 536 8.80 -15.72 7.24
C VAL A 536 7.77 -15.97 6.14
N VAL A 537 7.36 -14.91 5.44
CA VAL A 537 6.54 -14.95 4.24
C VAL A 537 7.38 -14.50 3.06
N LEU A 538 7.35 -15.26 1.97
CA LEU A 538 7.85 -14.84 0.68
C LEU A 538 6.68 -14.54 -0.25
N VAL A 539 6.65 -13.36 -0.87
CA VAL A 539 5.63 -12.96 -1.83
C VAL A 539 6.24 -12.97 -3.24
N LYS A 540 5.65 -13.73 -4.18
CA LYS A 540 6.10 -13.87 -5.58
C LYS A 540 4.98 -13.61 -6.59
N PRO A 541 5.28 -13.13 -7.80
CA PRO A 541 4.31 -13.04 -8.87
C PRO A 541 3.84 -14.43 -9.32
N THR A 542 2.58 -14.52 -9.73
CA THR A 542 2.02 -15.77 -10.27
C THR A 542 2.52 -16.00 -11.70
N VAL A 543 3.65 -16.69 -11.83
CA VAL A 543 4.22 -17.07 -13.14
C VAL A 543 3.29 -18.07 -13.85
N SER A 544 2.70 -17.67 -14.97
CA SER A 544 1.82 -18.54 -15.76
C SER A 544 2.61 -19.69 -16.40
N PRO A 545 2.22 -20.96 -16.18
CA PRO A 545 3.05 -22.10 -16.57
C PRO A 545 2.78 -22.59 -18.00
N ASP A 546 3.06 -21.76 -19.04
CA ASP A 546 3.10 -22.28 -20.41
C ASP A 546 3.92 -21.44 -21.43
N VAL A 547 5.23 -21.28 -21.19
CA VAL A 547 6.20 -21.08 -22.29
C VAL A 547 7.42 -21.99 -22.08
N LYS A 548 7.49 -23.09 -22.85
CA LYS A 548 8.75 -23.82 -23.01
C LYS A 548 9.72 -22.97 -23.84
N PRO A 549 11.01 -22.90 -23.50
CA PRO A 549 11.98 -22.16 -24.29
C PRO A 549 12.15 -22.80 -25.67
N VAL A 550 11.53 -22.20 -26.69
CA VAL A 550 11.76 -22.58 -28.08
C VAL A 550 13.13 -22.05 -28.49
N ALA A 551 14.02 -22.96 -28.88
CA ALA A 551 15.35 -22.61 -29.38
C ALA A 551 15.25 -21.70 -30.60
N ALA A 552 16.16 -20.72 -30.69
CA ALA A 552 16.08 -19.62 -31.63
C ALA A 552 16.05 -20.05 -33.11
N GLU A 553 15.09 -19.50 -33.85
CA GLU A 553 15.28 -19.15 -35.27
C GLU A 553 15.02 -17.65 -35.45
N ILE A 554 16.08 -16.91 -35.77
CA ILE A 554 16.00 -15.48 -36.07
C ILE A 554 15.42 -15.32 -37.49
N SER A 555 14.22 -14.77 -37.60
CA SER A 555 13.76 -14.12 -38.82
C SER A 555 13.36 -12.68 -38.49
N ALA A 556 13.88 -11.72 -39.27
CA ALA A 556 13.77 -10.30 -38.93
C ALA A 556 12.38 -9.75 -39.29
N GLY A 557 11.69 -9.16 -38.30
CA GLY A 557 10.35 -8.61 -38.47
C GLY A 557 9.85 -7.81 -37.27
N THR A 558 10.40 -6.61 -37.08
CA THR A 558 9.78 -5.43 -36.44
C THR A 558 8.77 -5.66 -35.29
N PHE A 559 9.23 -5.75 -34.04
CA PHE A 559 8.42 -5.31 -32.87
C PHE A 559 9.20 -4.91 -31.60
N PHE A 560 10.54 -4.78 -31.66
CA PHE A 560 11.36 -4.32 -30.52
C PHE A 560 11.84 -2.88 -30.73
N SER A 561 11.16 -1.90 -30.12
CA SER A 561 11.64 -0.50 -30.12
C SER A 561 11.21 0.35 -28.90
N SER A 562 10.19 -0.04 -28.13
CA SER A 562 9.64 0.82 -27.07
C SER A 562 10.56 0.97 -25.84
N PHE A 563 11.17 -0.11 -25.36
CA PHE A 563 11.97 -0.09 -24.12
C PHE A 563 13.39 0.45 -24.26
N SER A 564 14.01 0.31 -25.43
CA SER A 564 15.39 0.82 -25.64
C SER A 564 15.43 2.36 -25.70
N ILE A 565 14.33 2.99 -26.14
CA ILE A 565 14.17 4.45 -26.15
C ILE A 565 14.08 5.00 -24.71
N LEU A 566 13.41 4.28 -23.79
CA LEU A 566 13.29 4.68 -22.38
C LEU A 566 14.65 4.86 -21.70
N TYR A 567 15.61 3.96 -22.01
CA TYR A 567 16.97 4.03 -21.49
C TYR A 567 17.78 5.18 -22.09
N ALA A 568 17.59 5.48 -23.38
CA ALA A 568 18.32 6.52 -24.10
C ALA A 568 17.87 7.95 -23.73
N VAL A 569 16.57 8.16 -23.48
CA VAL A 569 16.01 9.49 -23.17
C VAL A 569 16.40 9.96 -21.76
N LEU A 570 16.53 9.05 -20.78
CA LEU A 570 16.89 9.40 -19.40
C LEU A 570 18.38 9.76 -19.19
N PHE A 571 19.28 9.30 -20.06
CA PHE A 571 20.73 9.48 -19.91
C PHE A 571 21.40 10.34 -21.00
N ALA A 572 20.64 11.15 -21.72
CA ALA A 572 21.14 12.11 -22.72
C ALA A 572 21.87 13.35 -22.10
N GLY A 573 22.71 13.11 -21.08
CA GLY A 573 23.33 14.14 -20.24
C GLY A 573 24.82 13.92 -19.92
N CYS A 574 25.52 12.98 -20.58
CA CYS A 574 26.98 12.89 -20.53
C CYS A 574 27.57 12.28 -21.82
N GLY A 575 28.87 12.50 -22.06
CA GLY A 575 29.51 12.39 -23.37
C GLY A 575 29.66 10.99 -23.98
N VAL A 576 29.78 10.99 -25.31
CA VAL A 576 29.83 9.83 -26.23
C VAL A 576 30.97 8.83 -25.96
N TRP A 577 30.63 7.53 -25.91
CA TRP A 577 31.52 6.42 -26.26
C TRP A 577 30.80 5.38 -27.13
N ASN A 578 31.56 4.70 -27.99
CA ASN A 578 31.03 3.94 -29.13
C ASN A 578 30.87 2.44 -28.81
N LEU A 579 29.69 1.86 -29.09
CA LEU A 579 29.23 0.56 -28.56
C LEU A 579 29.96 -0.69 -29.11
N GLN A 580 30.88 -0.53 -30.07
CA GLN A 580 31.42 -1.64 -30.87
C GLN A 580 32.66 -2.35 -30.28
N GLN A 581 33.16 -1.96 -29.11
CA GLN A 581 34.34 -2.61 -28.48
C GLN A 581 34.06 -3.47 -27.24
N ILE A 582 32.84 -3.49 -26.72
CA ILE A 582 32.53 -4.22 -25.46
C ILE A 582 32.24 -5.72 -25.72
N TYR A 583 31.88 -6.10 -26.95
CA TYR A 583 31.37 -7.45 -27.27
C TYR A 583 32.42 -8.58 -27.44
N GLN A 584 33.71 -8.35 -27.17
CA GLN A 584 34.78 -9.27 -27.59
C GLN A 584 35.71 -9.80 -26.45
N CYS A 585 35.27 -9.79 -25.19
CA CYS A 585 36.13 -10.18 -24.04
C CYS A 585 35.62 -11.29 -23.10
N ILE A 586 34.51 -11.98 -23.41
CA ILE A 586 33.99 -13.06 -22.54
C ILE A 586 33.66 -14.32 -23.36
N PHE A 587 34.67 -15.04 -23.86
CA PHE A 587 34.54 -16.45 -24.28
C PHE A 587 35.91 -17.12 -24.60
N THR A 588 36.59 -17.72 -23.61
CA THR A 588 37.52 -18.84 -23.84
C THR A 588 37.86 -19.67 -22.59
N GLU A 589 38.03 -20.99 -22.81
CA GLU A 589 38.56 -22.06 -21.91
C GLU A 589 37.61 -22.54 -20.77
N LEU A 590 37.56 -23.82 -20.35
CA LEU A 590 38.19 -25.09 -20.81
C LEU A 590 37.34 -26.34 -20.39
N GLY A 591 37.67 -27.54 -20.90
CA GLY A 591 37.14 -28.87 -20.43
C GLY A 591 38.24 -29.74 -19.80
N PRO A 592 38.23 -31.12 -19.81
CA PRO A 592 37.19 -32.13 -20.11
C PRO A 592 37.19 -33.37 -19.12
N GLY A 593 36.49 -34.50 -19.41
CA GLY A 593 36.99 -35.87 -19.03
C GLY A 593 36.07 -36.99 -18.46
N GLU A 594 35.52 -37.84 -19.33
CA GLU A 594 35.29 -39.33 -19.32
C GLU A 594 34.82 -40.21 -18.09
N ARG A 595 34.30 -41.42 -18.43
CA ARG A 595 33.60 -42.44 -17.60
C ARG A 595 34.47 -43.66 -17.19
N ALA A 596 34.05 -44.43 -16.17
CA ALA A 596 33.87 -45.91 -16.21
C ALA A 596 33.24 -46.52 -14.94
N ASP A 597 32.55 -47.67 -15.08
CA ASP A 597 31.80 -48.43 -14.06
C ASP A 597 32.57 -49.62 -13.43
N VAL A 598 31.99 -50.25 -12.38
CA VAL A 598 31.61 -51.69 -12.28
C VAL A 598 31.71 -52.24 -10.84
N SER A 599 30.60 -52.74 -10.26
CA SER A 599 30.40 -54.16 -9.82
C SER A 599 29.14 -54.37 -8.95
N GLU A 600 28.53 -55.54 -9.10
CA GLU A 600 27.25 -55.94 -8.48
C GLU A 600 27.44 -56.58 -7.09
N LEU A 601 26.57 -56.26 -6.12
CA LEU A 601 26.25 -57.09 -4.95
C LEU A 601 25.14 -56.44 -4.08
N THR A 602 23.84 -56.64 -4.39
CA THR A 602 22.69 -56.64 -3.43
C THR A 602 21.31 -56.73 -4.14
N GLU A 603 21.04 -57.77 -4.93
CA GLU A 603 19.72 -57.90 -5.59
C GLU A 603 18.56 -58.30 -4.64
N GLY A 604 18.85 -58.78 -3.43
CA GLY A 604 17.83 -59.25 -2.48
C GLY A 604 17.09 -58.16 -1.68
N ASN A 605 17.70 -56.99 -1.47
CA ASN A 605 17.14 -55.95 -0.58
C ASN A 605 16.25 -54.93 -1.31
N TYR A 606 16.38 -54.81 -2.63
CA TYR A 606 15.68 -53.78 -3.41
C TYR A 606 14.16 -54.04 -3.53
N ALA A 607 13.75 -55.33 -3.54
CA ALA A 607 12.33 -55.70 -3.63
C ALA A 607 11.53 -55.26 -2.40
N ILE A 608 12.07 -55.46 -1.20
CA ILE A 608 11.40 -55.12 0.07
C ILE A 608 11.35 -53.60 0.27
N ALA A 609 12.41 -52.89 -0.11
CA ALA A 609 12.44 -51.43 -0.08
C ALA A 609 11.40 -50.81 -1.03
N ASN A 610 11.23 -51.36 -2.24
CA ASN A 610 10.24 -50.89 -3.19
C ASN A 610 8.79 -51.17 -2.74
N GLU A 611 8.51 -52.28 -2.05
CA GLU A 611 7.17 -52.57 -1.53
C GLU A 611 6.80 -51.69 -0.32
N LEU A 612 7.78 -51.40 0.56
CA LEU A 612 7.63 -50.41 1.64
C LEU A 612 7.48 -48.97 1.11
N ALA A 613 8.21 -48.61 0.06
CA ALA A 613 8.03 -47.32 -0.61
C ALA A 613 6.64 -47.23 -1.26
N ALA A 614 6.19 -48.24 -1.99
CA ALA A 614 4.88 -48.26 -2.64
C ALA A 614 3.70 -48.21 -1.63
N THR A 615 3.83 -48.85 -0.47
CA THR A 615 2.82 -48.76 0.60
C THR A 615 2.87 -47.42 1.34
N SER A 616 4.05 -46.81 1.51
CA SER A 616 4.20 -45.44 2.04
C SER A 616 3.60 -44.40 1.09
N ILE A 617 3.86 -44.50 -0.22
CA ILE A 617 3.31 -43.60 -1.26
C ILE A 617 1.78 -43.72 -1.33
N LYS A 618 1.21 -44.92 -1.23
CA LYS A 618 -0.26 -45.08 -1.16
C LYS A 618 -0.85 -44.44 0.11
N LYS A 619 -0.13 -44.46 1.23
CA LYS A 619 -0.56 -43.83 2.49
C LYS A 619 -0.45 -42.31 2.44
N SER A 620 0.61 -41.75 1.84
CA SER A 620 0.74 -40.30 1.64
C SER A 620 -0.23 -39.76 0.58
N GLN A 621 -0.55 -40.54 -0.46
CA GLN A 621 -1.60 -40.18 -1.43
C GLN A 621 -3.00 -40.14 -0.79
N MET A 622 -3.32 -41.06 0.13
CA MET A 622 -4.57 -40.99 0.91
C MET A 622 -4.60 -39.82 1.91
N GLN A 623 -3.45 -39.38 2.44
CA GLN A 623 -3.37 -38.15 3.23
C GLN A 623 -3.47 -36.89 2.37
N LYS A 624 -2.79 -36.81 1.22
CA LYS A 624 -2.89 -35.68 0.29
C LYS A 624 -4.33 -35.49 -0.20
N LYS A 625 -5.06 -36.57 -0.52
CA LYS A 625 -6.49 -36.51 -0.88
C LYS A 625 -7.42 -36.03 0.24
N ARG A 626 -6.99 -36.03 1.50
CA ARG A 626 -7.77 -35.46 2.63
C ARG A 626 -7.35 -34.03 3.00
N LEU A 627 -6.30 -33.52 2.37
CA LEU A 627 -5.78 -32.16 2.58
C LEU A 627 -6.12 -31.24 1.40
N SER A 628 -6.26 -31.78 0.18
CA SER A 628 -6.77 -31.06 -1.00
C SER A 628 -8.15 -30.44 -0.77
N ASP A 629 -9.00 -31.15 -0.03
CA ASP A 629 -10.42 -30.81 0.12
C ASP A 629 -10.66 -29.69 1.16
N LEU A 630 -9.57 -29.17 1.77
CA LEU A 630 -9.58 -28.09 2.76
C LEU A 630 -8.89 -26.79 2.28
N GLY A 631 -8.51 -26.68 1.01
CA GLY A 631 -8.05 -25.42 0.41
C GLY A 631 -6.70 -24.88 0.92
N ILE A 632 -5.82 -25.75 1.42
CA ILE A 632 -4.50 -25.37 1.96
C ILE A 632 -3.45 -25.43 0.84
N THR A 633 -2.83 -24.29 0.51
CA THR A 633 -1.64 -24.24 -0.36
C THR A 633 -0.41 -24.81 0.35
N GLU A 634 0.45 -25.51 -0.40
CA GLU A 634 1.50 -26.37 0.17
C GLU A 634 2.55 -25.59 1.00
N ALA A 635 2.99 -26.19 2.11
CA ALA A 635 4.22 -25.79 2.78
C ALA A 635 5.41 -26.18 1.88
N ASP A 636 6.02 -25.19 1.23
CA ASP A 636 7.09 -25.43 0.27
C ASP A 636 8.42 -25.72 0.97
N ASP A 637 8.75 -27.02 1.09
CA ASP A 637 10.05 -27.50 1.58
C ASP A 637 11.25 -26.99 0.72
N ASN A 638 11.00 -26.41 -0.45
CA ASN A 638 11.98 -25.84 -1.37
C ASN A 638 12.21 -24.32 -1.20
N LEU A 639 11.55 -23.66 -0.23
CA LEU A 639 11.75 -22.24 0.05
C LEU A 639 13.21 -21.92 0.45
N MET A 640 13.86 -22.86 1.14
CA MET A 640 15.21 -22.72 1.70
C MET A 640 16.34 -22.84 0.67
N SER A 641 16.04 -23.20 -0.59
CA SER A 641 17.02 -23.34 -1.67
C SER A 641 17.05 -22.16 -2.65
N GLN A 642 16.32 -21.09 -2.35
CA GLN A 642 16.21 -19.91 -3.23
C GLN A 642 17.36 -18.93 -2.97
N GLU A 643 17.88 -18.30 -4.02
CA GLU A 643 19.11 -17.48 -4.01
C GLU A 643 19.09 -16.30 -3.02
N MET A 644 17.90 -15.88 -2.59
CA MET A 644 17.70 -14.85 -1.57
C MET A 644 18.24 -15.22 -0.17
N PHE A 645 18.26 -16.50 0.20
CA PHE A 645 18.66 -16.92 1.54
C PHE A 645 20.17 -17.18 1.61
N VAL A 646 20.94 -16.11 1.80
CA VAL A 646 22.42 -16.14 1.83
C VAL A 646 22.96 -16.99 2.99
N SER A 647 22.31 -16.94 4.16
CA SER A 647 22.65 -17.80 5.30
C SER A 647 21.52 -17.91 6.31
N ILE A 648 21.17 -19.12 6.74
CA ILE A 648 20.20 -19.38 7.82
C ILE A 648 20.83 -20.35 8.82
N VAL A 649 21.24 -19.87 10.00
CA VAL A 649 21.91 -20.69 11.02
C VAL A 649 21.32 -20.46 12.41
N GLY A 650 20.90 -21.54 13.09
CA GLY A 650 20.53 -21.50 14.52
C GLY A 650 19.26 -20.72 14.90
N ASN A 651 18.49 -20.23 13.92
CA ASN A 651 17.25 -19.49 14.16
C ASN A 651 16.16 -20.38 14.77
N GLN A 652 15.30 -19.81 15.62
CA GLN A 652 14.24 -20.51 16.34
C GLN A 652 12.87 -19.95 15.99
N PHE A 653 12.02 -20.78 15.39
CA PHE A 653 10.62 -20.44 15.08
C PHE A 653 9.68 -21.13 16.08
N LYS A 654 8.80 -20.38 16.75
CA LYS A 654 7.92 -20.94 17.82
C LYS A 654 6.56 -20.26 17.83
N ARG A 655 5.46 -21.03 17.94
CA ARG A 655 4.11 -20.49 18.19
C ARG A 655 3.65 -19.40 17.19
N ASN A 656 4.11 -19.45 15.93
CA ASN A 656 3.55 -18.63 14.86
C ASN A 656 2.26 -19.32 14.35
N GLY A 657 1.20 -18.55 14.09
CA GLY A 657 -0.15 -19.09 13.92
C GLY A 657 -0.35 -19.93 12.64
N LYS A 658 0.30 -19.56 11.53
CA LYS A 658 0.21 -20.28 10.25
C LYS A 658 1.42 -21.17 9.94
N GLY A 659 2.57 -20.94 10.60
CA GLY A 659 3.77 -21.78 10.45
C GLY A 659 5.09 -21.02 10.55
N SER A 660 6.20 -21.71 10.29
CA SER A 660 7.52 -21.05 10.24
C SER A 660 7.74 -20.28 8.94
N PHE A 661 7.27 -20.82 7.82
CA PHE A 661 7.50 -20.34 6.46
C PHE A 661 6.20 -20.42 5.65
N GLY A 662 5.96 -19.45 4.78
CA GLY A 662 4.85 -19.45 3.83
C GLY A 662 5.20 -18.70 2.54
N THR A 663 4.55 -19.10 1.44
CA THR A 663 4.68 -18.44 0.14
C THR A 663 3.32 -17.86 -0.25
N PHE A 664 3.29 -16.59 -0.66
CA PHE A 664 2.10 -15.92 -1.17
C PHE A 664 2.31 -15.61 -2.65
N LEU A 665 1.39 -16.07 -3.49
CA LEU A 665 1.34 -15.73 -4.91
C LEU A 665 0.29 -14.65 -5.13
N PHE A 666 0.58 -13.67 -6.00
CA PHE A 666 -0.32 -12.59 -6.38
C PHE A 666 -0.33 -12.39 -7.91
#